data_AF-A0A6H9LB69-F1
#
_entry.id   AF-A0A6H9LB69-F1
#
_cell.length_a   1.000
_cell.length_b   1.000
_cell.length_c   1.000
_cell.angle_alpha   90.00
_cell.angle_beta   90.00
_cell.angle_gamma   90.00
#
_symmetry.space_group_name_H-M   'P 1'
#
loop_
_entity.id
_entity.type
_entity.pdbx_description
1 polymer ?
#
loop_
_entity_poly.entity_id
_entity_poly.type
_entity_poly.pdbx_seq_one_letter_code
_entity_poly.pdbx_strand_id
1 'polypeptide(L)'
;MPVEQFYYDNRITRDFAIATMLWGVVGMLVGIIIAIQLYLPEWNLGLAWTTFGRLRPLHTNAVIFAFAGNAIFMGIYYSLQRLCRARMWSDFLSKFHFWGWQAIIVAAAVTLVLGYTSSKEYAELEWPIDIAIAVVWVAFTLNMFGTIIKRRERHMYVAIWFYIATVVTVAILHIFNSFELPVSFMKSYSAYAGVQDALVQWWYGHNAVAFFLTTPFLGLMYYYLPKAANRPVFSYRLSIVHFWALIFIYIWAGPHHLLYTALPDWAQTLGMVFSLMLISPSWGGMLNGLLTLRGAWDRVREDPILKFMVVSVTAYGMSTFEGPMLSIKSVNALSHYTDWTIAHVHVGTLGWNGFLTFGVAYWLIPRIYKTKLHSVSMANLHFWVGTLGILFWVIPMYWAGITQGLMWKQFTSDGLLQYPNFLETVLQIVPMFIIRSIGGTIYFIGICIGIVNLYKTAKSGSLVANEAAEAPALEKSEGSEGHVYWHRWIERRPLRFLVLTLVAILIGGAVEIIPFILDKSHVPTIATVKPYTPLELEGRDIYIREGCNNCHSQMIRPFRSETERYGEYSKVGEFVYDHPFLWGSKRTGPDLHRIGKKYPDAWHYNHMLDPRTMSPGSLMPPYPWLLTDDLGASDIRKKISVMRTLGVPYEDGYEDQAEADLNAQAATIQANLKTSGIETGAEKEIVALIAYLQRLGTDIKVGREVETVDLGDMPATDVSALTDEKSLESGKDIWVKNCVVCHGDQGQGGIGPNMTDNYWINGDGSIAPIVHVVREGVPAKGMIPWKTTLNEQQMLEVGSFILTLKGTNPPNPKAPEGMLHE
;
A
#
# COMPACT_ATOMS: atom_id res chain seq x y z
N MET A 1 -24.21 23.58 -44.39
CA MET A 1 -23.76 24.10 -43.09
C MET A 1 -22.47 24.90 -43.30
N PRO A 2 -22.30 26.08 -42.67
CA PRO A 2 -21.04 26.81 -42.73
C PRO A 2 -19.93 25.95 -42.09
N VAL A 3 -18.80 25.85 -42.79
CA VAL A 3 -17.60 25.18 -42.29
C VAL A 3 -16.84 26.18 -41.42
N GLU A 4 -16.63 25.84 -40.16
CA GLU A 4 -15.84 26.66 -39.24
C GLU A 4 -14.39 26.18 -39.22
N GLN A 5 -13.46 27.14 -39.28
CA GLN A 5 -12.03 26.88 -39.16
C GLN A 5 -11.56 27.19 -37.73
N PHE A 6 -10.67 26.34 -37.21
CA PHE A 6 -10.11 26.46 -35.86
C PHE A 6 -8.76 25.72 -35.77
N TYR A 7 -8.12 25.75 -34.60
CA TYR A 7 -6.80 25.13 -34.38
C TYR A 7 -6.79 24.24 -33.15
N TYR A 8 -6.28 23.01 -33.28
CA TYR A 8 -5.94 22.18 -32.13
C TYR A 8 -4.64 22.64 -31.47
N ASP A 9 -4.60 22.63 -30.14
CA ASP A 9 -3.37 22.87 -29.37
C ASP A 9 -2.60 21.56 -29.15
N ASN A 10 -1.47 21.40 -29.84
CA ASN A 10 -0.56 20.27 -29.61
C ASN A 10 0.61 20.63 -28.68
N ARG A 11 0.75 21.89 -28.24
CA ARG A 11 1.81 22.29 -27.29
C ARG A 11 1.57 21.64 -25.94
N ILE A 12 0.36 21.78 -25.42
CA ILE A 12 0.00 21.19 -24.12
C ILE A 12 0.15 19.66 -24.13
N THR A 13 -0.27 19.01 -25.21
CA THR A 13 -0.08 17.57 -25.42
C THR A 13 1.39 17.18 -25.36
N ARG A 14 2.26 17.94 -26.03
CA ARG A 14 3.71 17.71 -25.99
C ARG A 14 4.26 17.91 -24.57
N ASP A 15 3.83 18.94 -23.86
CA ASP A 15 4.33 19.27 -22.53
C ASP A 15 4.04 18.12 -21.55
N PHE A 16 2.80 17.61 -21.57
CA PHE A 16 2.44 16.40 -20.83
C PHE A 16 3.20 15.16 -21.33
N ALA A 17 3.44 14.99 -22.64
CA ALA A 17 4.22 13.86 -23.15
C ALA A 17 5.68 13.87 -22.63
N ILE A 18 6.33 15.04 -22.59
CA ILE A 18 7.68 15.19 -22.03
C ILE A 18 7.67 14.85 -20.54
N ALA A 19 6.69 15.38 -19.80
CA ALA A 19 6.52 15.08 -18.39
C ALA A 19 6.27 13.60 -18.12
N THR A 20 5.45 12.91 -18.92
CA THR A 20 5.25 11.46 -18.84
C THR A 20 6.57 10.72 -18.96
N MET A 21 7.41 11.06 -19.95
CA MET A 21 8.70 10.38 -20.13
C MET A 21 9.65 10.64 -18.95
N LEU A 22 9.73 11.87 -18.46
CA LEU A 22 10.57 12.25 -17.32
C LEU A 22 10.16 11.50 -16.06
N TRP A 23 8.89 11.57 -15.68
CA TRP A 23 8.40 10.94 -14.46
C TRP A 23 8.34 9.41 -14.56
N GLY A 24 8.22 8.86 -15.77
CA GLY A 24 8.40 7.43 -16.02
C GLY A 24 9.81 6.94 -15.68
N VAL A 25 10.85 7.74 -15.96
CA VAL A 25 12.22 7.42 -15.55
C VAL A 25 12.36 7.51 -14.03
N VAL A 26 11.92 8.62 -13.43
CA VAL A 26 12.04 8.86 -11.98
C VAL A 26 11.31 7.80 -11.18
N GLY A 27 10.01 7.58 -11.45
CA GLY A 27 9.20 6.64 -10.68
C GLY A 27 9.70 5.20 -10.76
N MET A 28 10.16 4.76 -11.94
CA MET A 28 10.70 3.41 -12.11
C MET A 28 12.09 3.23 -11.51
N LEU A 29 12.92 4.28 -11.52
CA LEU A 29 14.21 4.26 -10.83
C LEU A 29 14.03 4.13 -9.31
N VAL A 30 13.12 4.89 -8.71
CA VAL A 30 12.78 4.73 -7.28
C VAL A 30 12.24 3.32 -7.03
N GLY A 31 11.42 2.78 -7.95
CA GLY A 31 10.92 1.39 -7.89
C GLY A 31 12.04 0.34 -7.85
N ILE A 32 13.10 0.51 -8.63
CA ILE A 32 14.29 -0.36 -8.61
C ILE A 32 15.04 -0.22 -7.28
N ILE A 33 15.25 1.02 -6.80
CA ILE A 33 15.93 1.28 -5.53
C ILE A 33 15.22 0.55 -4.39
N ILE A 34 13.91 0.74 -4.24
CA ILE A 34 13.14 0.09 -3.16
C ILE A 34 13.03 -1.43 -3.37
N ALA A 35 13.09 -1.92 -4.61
CA ALA A 35 13.13 -3.35 -4.87
C ALA A 35 14.44 -3.99 -4.39
N ILE A 36 15.57 -3.27 -4.47
CA ILE A 36 16.88 -3.68 -3.95
C ILE A 36 16.93 -3.60 -2.42
N GLN A 37 16.39 -2.53 -1.84
CA GLN A 37 16.34 -2.34 -0.38
C GLN A 37 15.63 -3.48 0.37
N LEU A 38 14.73 -4.22 -0.30
CA LEU A 38 14.01 -5.35 0.27
C LEU A 38 14.89 -6.60 0.52
N TYR A 39 16.09 -6.69 -0.05
CA TYR A 39 17.02 -7.79 0.20
C TYR A 39 18.46 -7.35 0.51
N LEU A 40 18.80 -6.08 0.27
CA LEU A 40 20.06 -5.45 0.69
C LEU A 40 19.76 -4.19 1.52
N PRO A 41 19.58 -4.31 2.84
CA PRO A 41 19.16 -3.17 3.67
C PRO A 41 20.17 -2.02 3.69
N GLU A 42 21.44 -2.27 3.33
CA GLU A 42 22.50 -1.26 3.19
C GLU A 42 22.18 -0.23 2.11
N TRP A 43 21.31 -0.56 1.15
CA TRP A 43 20.80 0.38 0.14
C TRP A 43 19.83 1.42 0.70
N ASN A 44 19.50 1.37 2.00
CA ASN A 44 18.82 2.46 2.71
C ASN A 44 19.81 3.57 3.12
N LEU A 45 21.12 3.38 2.95
CA LEU A 45 22.20 4.37 3.15
C LEU A 45 22.32 4.98 4.56
N GLY A 46 21.56 4.48 5.54
CA GLY A 46 21.57 5.01 6.91
C GLY A 46 21.01 6.43 7.04
N LEU A 47 20.22 6.90 6.07
CA LEU A 47 19.59 8.22 6.09
C LEU A 47 18.07 8.10 6.12
N ALA A 48 17.40 8.98 6.88
CA ALA A 48 15.96 8.96 7.03
C ALA A 48 15.22 9.03 5.69
N TRP A 49 15.61 9.96 4.82
CA TRP A 49 14.98 10.23 3.52
C TRP A 49 15.26 9.20 2.43
N THR A 50 16.16 8.23 2.66
CA THR A 50 16.43 7.13 1.71
C THR A 50 15.89 5.78 2.17
N THR A 51 15.18 5.72 3.29
CA THR A 51 14.58 4.46 3.77
C THR A 51 13.46 3.96 2.86
N PHE A 52 13.30 2.64 2.81
CA PHE A 52 12.20 1.98 2.10
C PHE A 52 10.84 2.52 2.53
N GLY A 53 10.65 2.75 3.83
CA GLY A 53 9.39 3.26 4.39
C GLY A 53 8.98 4.61 3.80
N ARG A 54 9.92 5.53 3.58
CA ARG A 54 9.65 6.85 2.96
C ARG A 54 9.68 6.83 1.43
N LEU A 55 10.51 5.97 0.82
CA LEU A 55 10.62 5.87 -0.64
C LEU A 55 9.49 5.06 -1.29
N ARG A 56 8.84 4.13 -0.57
CA ARG A 56 7.69 3.38 -1.10
C ARG A 56 6.54 4.31 -1.53
N PRO A 57 6.00 5.20 -0.69
CA PRO A 57 4.93 6.10 -1.12
C PRO A 57 5.39 7.09 -2.20
N LEU A 58 6.68 7.46 -2.21
CA LEU A 58 7.26 8.24 -3.32
C LEU A 58 7.18 7.49 -4.64
N HIS A 59 7.60 6.23 -4.67
CA HIS A 59 7.47 5.38 -5.87
C HIS A 59 6.03 5.32 -6.34
N THR A 60 5.09 5.01 -5.44
CA THR A 60 3.65 4.94 -5.72
C THR A 60 3.14 6.23 -6.36
N ASN A 61 3.40 7.38 -5.74
CA ASN A 61 2.95 8.68 -6.24
C ASN A 61 3.61 9.03 -7.58
N ALA A 62 4.91 8.74 -7.74
CA ALA A 62 5.64 9.00 -8.98
C ALA A 62 5.15 8.13 -10.15
N VAL A 63 4.82 6.85 -9.94
CA VAL A 63 4.33 6.00 -11.04
C VAL A 63 2.86 6.20 -11.37
N ILE A 64 2.03 6.50 -10.37
CA ILE A 64 0.58 6.69 -10.56
C ILE A 64 0.26 8.13 -10.97
N PHE A 65 0.51 9.11 -10.10
CA PHE A 65 0.07 10.48 -10.33
C PHE A 65 1.03 11.26 -11.24
N ALA A 66 2.32 10.95 -11.20
CA ALA A 66 3.28 11.60 -12.11
C ALA A 66 3.34 10.91 -13.48
N PHE A 67 3.79 9.66 -13.59
CA PHE A 67 3.90 8.96 -14.88
C PHE A 67 2.52 8.72 -15.52
N ALA A 68 1.65 7.93 -14.89
CA ALA A 68 0.36 7.58 -15.48
C ALA A 68 -0.59 8.81 -15.55
N GLY A 69 -0.57 9.70 -14.55
CA GLY A 69 -1.32 10.96 -14.57
C GLY A 69 -0.95 11.84 -15.77
N ASN A 70 0.35 12.11 -15.98
CA ASN A 70 0.78 12.86 -17.18
C ASN A 70 0.42 12.11 -18.48
N ALA A 71 0.47 10.77 -18.49
CA ALA A 71 0.09 9.97 -19.67
C ALA A 71 -1.41 10.13 -20.01
N ILE A 72 -2.27 10.13 -18.99
CA ILE A 72 -3.71 10.39 -19.12
C ILE A 72 -3.93 11.77 -19.72
N PHE A 73 -3.30 12.80 -19.15
CA PHE A 73 -3.47 14.17 -19.63
C PHE A 73 -2.93 14.37 -21.04
N MET A 74 -1.74 13.84 -21.35
CA MET A 74 -1.20 13.78 -22.72
C MET A 74 -2.25 13.20 -23.68
N GLY A 75 -2.81 12.04 -23.31
CA GLY A 75 -3.77 11.34 -24.13
C GLY A 75 -5.09 12.09 -24.32
N ILE A 76 -5.64 12.67 -23.24
CA ILE A 76 -6.91 13.42 -23.23
C ILE A 76 -6.78 14.75 -23.97
N TYR A 77 -5.75 15.56 -23.70
CA TYR A 77 -5.57 16.86 -24.36
C TYR A 77 -5.48 16.72 -25.88
N TYR A 78 -4.93 15.62 -26.38
CA TYR A 78 -4.93 15.34 -27.82
C TYR A 78 -6.26 14.78 -28.33
N SER A 79 -6.81 13.76 -27.67
CA SER A 79 -7.99 13.04 -28.17
C SER A 79 -9.26 13.87 -28.06
N LEU A 80 -9.47 14.58 -26.95
CA LEU A 80 -10.68 15.33 -26.65
C LEU A 80 -10.96 16.41 -27.71
N GLN A 81 -9.92 17.16 -28.08
CA GLN A 81 -10.02 18.19 -29.10
C GLN A 81 -10.53 17.63 -30.44
N ARG A 82 -9.98 16.48 -30.85
CA ARG A 82 -10.32 15.80 -32.10
C ARG A 82 -11.69 15.13 -32.06
N LEU A 83 -12.08 14.60 -30.90
CA LEU A 83 -13.41 14.02 -30.69
C LEU A 83 -14.51 15.10 -30.64
N CYS A 84 -14.20 16.28 -30.10
CA CYS A 84 -15.12 17.41 -30.06
C CYS A 84 -15.09 18.25 -31.35
N ARG A 85 -14.08 18.05 -32.21
CA ARG A 85 -13.71 18.96 -33.30
C ARG A 85 -13.68 20.42 -32.83
N ALA A 86 -12.99 20.64 -31.72
CA ALA A 86 -12.85 21.94 -31.09
C ALA A 86 -11.48 22.06 -30.42
N ARG A 87 -10.95 23.28 -30.34
CA ARG A 87 -9.80 23.59 -29.47
C ARG A 87 -10.21 23.40 -28.02
N MET A 88 -9.24 23.12 -27.15
CA MET A 88 -9.44 23.29 -25.71
C MET A 88 -10.05 24.66 -25.39
N TRP A 89 -10.94 24.69 -24.41
CA TRP A 89 -11.74 25.87 -24.09
C TRP A 89 -10.90 27.07 -23.62
N SER A 90 -9.85 26.82 -22.86
CA SER A 90 -8.93 27.84 -22.35
C SER A 90 -7.48 27.35 -22.33
N ASP A 91 -6.62 27.99 -23.13
CA ASP A 91 -5.17 27.77 -23.13
C ASP A 91 -4.54 28.14 -21.77
N PHE A 92 -5.11 29.11 -21.05
CA PHE A 92 -4.67 29.47 -19.71
C PHE A 92 -4.91 28.32 -18.73
N LEU A 93 -6.13 27.76 -18.70
CA LEU A 93 -6.44 26.62 -17.83
C LEU A 93 -5.63 25.38 -18.19
N SER A 94 -5.32 25.17 -19.47
CA SER A 94 -4.39 24.13 -19.91
C SER A 94 -3.01 24.29 -19.26
N LYS A 95 -2.44 25.50 -19.30
CA LYS A 95 -1.12 25.78 -18.70
C LYS A 95 -1.13 25.75 -17.17
N PHE A 96 -2.18 26.31 -16.56
CA PHE A 96 -2.36 26.27 -15.11
C PHE A 96 -2.44 24.83 -14.61
N HIS A 97 -3.21 23.98 -15.30
CA HIS A 97 -3.27 22.56 -15.00
C HIS A 97 -1.89 21.90 -15.12
N PHE A 98 -1.19 22.09 -16.24
CA PHE A 98 0.15 21.50 -16.42
C PHE A 98 1.11 21.91 -15.29
N TRP A 99 1.36 23.21 -15.12
CA TRP A 99 2.33 23.68 -14.12
C TRP A 99 1.89 23.41 -12.67
N GLY A 100 0.59 23.50 -12.39
CA GLY A 100 0.03 23.11 -11.09
C GLY A 100 0.26 21.64 -10.80
N TRP A 101 0.02 20.75 -11.76
CA TRP A 101 0.27 19.32 -11.62
C TRP A 101 1.77 19.01 -11.42
N GLN A 102 2.65 19.68 -12.18
CA GLN A 102 4.10 19.51 -12.00
C GLN A 102 4.58 20.00 -10.62
N ALA A 103 4.02 21.11 -10.13
CA ALA A 103 4.34 21.63 -8.79
C ALA A 103 3.89 20.65 -7.69
N ILE A 104 2.71 20.04 -7.83
CA ILE A 104 2.22 19.00 -6.91
C ILE A 104 3.14 17.78 -6.90
N ILE A 105 3.58 17.31 -8.07
CA ILE A 105 4.50 16.16 -8.15
C ILE A 105 5.84 16.48 -7.47
N VAL A 106 6.38 17.68 -7.68
CA VAL A 106 7.62 18.11 -7.02
C VAL A 106 7.42 18.24 -5.52
N ALA A 107 6.28 18.78 -5.07
CA ALA A 107 5.93 18.85 -3.67
C ALA A 107 5.89 17.45 -3.05
N ALA A 108 5.19 16.50 -3.68
CA ALA A 108 5.16 15.10 -3.26
C ALA A 108 6.56 14.48 -3.16
N ALA A 109 7.44 14.75 -4.13
CA ALA A 109 8.80 14.26 -4.12
C ALA A 109 9.62 14.77 -2.92
N VAL A 110 9.41 16.02 -2.52
CA VAL A 110 10.09 16.63 -1.37
C VAL A 110 9.46 16.18 -0.05
N THR A 111 8.14 16.21 0.05
CA THR A 111 7.46 16.03 1.35
C THR A 111 7.47 14.58 1.80
N LEU A 112 7.31 13.62 0.89
CA LEU A 112 7.30 12.20 1.24
C LEU A 112 8.67 11.71 1.74
N VAL A 113 9.79 12.16 1.15
CA VAL A 113 11.13 11.79 1.63
C VAL A 113 11.47 12.46 2.97
N LEU A 114 10.89 13.63 3.24
CA LEU A 114 10.97 14.29 4.55
C LEU A 114 10.09 13.61 5.61
N GLY A 115 9.25 12.66 5.22
CA GLY A 115 8.39 11.89 6.13
C GLY A 115 7.02 12.52 6.38
N TYR A 116 6.65 13.57 5.65
CA TYR A 116 5.30 14.12 5.72
C TYR A 116 4.35 13.22 4.93
N THR A 117 3.58 12.43 5.67
CA THR A 117 2.64 11.48 5.09
C THR A 117 1.41 11.31 5.96
N SER A 118 0.24 11.27 5.32
CA SER A 118 -1.00 10.86 5.96
C SER A 118 -1.03 9.36 6.26
N SER A 119 -0.09 8.56 5.73
CA SER A 119 -0.03 7.08 5.73
C SER A 119 -1.12 6.35 4.95
N LYS A 120 -2.11 7.07 4.40
CA LYS A 120 -3.18 6.50 3.58
C LYS A 120 -2.68 6.18 2.17
N GLU A 121 -2.71 4.91 1.77
CA GLU A 121 -2.18 4.49 0.46
C GLU A 121 -2.85 5.25 -0.71
N TYR A 122 -2.04 5.74 -1.66
CA TYR A 122 -2.48 6.60 -2.77
C TYR A 122 -3.07 7.96 -2.37
N ALA A 123 -3.08 8.33 -1.08
CA ALA A 123 -3.51 9.61 -0.55
C ALA A 123 -2.51 10.10 0.51
N GLU A 124 -1.22 9.83 0.31
CA GLU A 124 -0.18 10.04 1.31
C GLU A 124 0.16 11.51 1.54
N LEU A 125 -0.24 12.42 0.65
CA LEU A 125 0.14 13.82 0.72
C LEU A 125 -0.67 14.53 1.83
N GLU A 126 -0.05 15.54 2.44
CA GLU A 126 -0.68 16.32 3.52
C GLU A 126 -1.63 17.39 2.98
N TRP A 127 -2.52 17.87 3.86
CA TRP A 127 -3.66 18.73 3.54
C TRP A 127 -3.41 19.94 2.62
N PRO A 128 -2.27 20.68 2.66
CA PRO A 128 -2.09 21.79 1.73
C PRO A 128 -1.96 21.31 0.28
N ILE A 129 -1.34 20.13 0.09
CA ILE A 129 -1.16 19.52 -1.22
C ILE A 129 -2.49 18.93 -1.70
N ASP A 130 -3.30 18.37 -0.81
CA ASP A 130 -4.64 17.89 -1.17
C ASP A 130 -5.57 19.01 -1.65
N ILE A 131 -5.50 20.19 -1.02
CA ILE A 131 -6.21 21.38 -1.51
C ILE A 131 -5.66 21.79 -2.89
N ALA A 132 -4.34 21.79 -3.07
CA ALA A 132 -3.73 22.12 -4.36
C ALA A 132 -4.17 21.16 -5.48
N ILE A 133 -4.22 19.86 -5.18
CA ILE A 133 -4.75 18.81 -6.09
C ILE A 133 -6.19 19.13 -6.47
N ALA A 134 -7.06 19.40 -5.49
CA ALA A 134 -8.46 19.71 -5.75
C ALA A 134 -8.61 20.94 -6.66
N VAL A 135 -7.87 22.02 -6.42
CA VAL A 135 -7.89 23.24 -7.24
C VAL A 135 -7.42 22.98 -8.67
N VAL A 136 -6.30 22.28 -8.84
CA VAL A 136 -5.75 21.93 -10.16
C VAL A 136 -6.69 20.99 -10.93
N TRP A 137 -7.29 20.03 -10.24
CA TRP A 137 -8.27 19.10 -10.82
C TRP A 137 -9.56 19.80 -11.26
N VAL A 138 -10.05 20.77 -10.50
CA VAL A 138 -11.18 21.62 -10.89
C VAL A 138 -10.85 22.42 -12.15
N ALA A 139 -9.66 23.02 -12.23
CA ALA A 139 -9.23 23.76 -13.42
C ALA A 139 -9.17 22.88 -14.68
N PHE A 140 -8.64 21.65 -14.55
CA PHE A 140 -8.67 20.66 -15.62
C PHE A 140 -10.10 20.30 -16.03
N THR A 141 -10.96 20.02 -15.06
CA THR A 141 -12.37 19.64 -15.27
C THR A 141 -13.15 20.73 -15.99
N LEU A 142 -13.03 21.99 -15.55
CA LEU A 142 -13.68 23.14 -16.19
C LEU A 142 -13.23 23.31 -17.65
N ASN A 143 -11.94 23.15 -17.92
CA ASN A 143 -11.41 23.23 -19.29
C ASN A 143 -11.91 22.08 -20.17
N MET A 144 -11.97 20.85 -19.63
CA MET A 144 -12.51 19.69 -20.31
C MET A 144 -13.99 19.88 -20.66
N PHE A 145 -14.84 20.23 -19.68
CA PHE A 145 -16.27 20.43 -19.90
C PHE A 145 -16.56 21.62 -20.82
N GLY A 146 -15.85 22.74 -20.68
CA GLY A 146 -15.95 23.86 -21.60
C GLY A 146 -15.69 23.46 -23.05
N THR A 147 -14.76 22.51 -23.27
CA THR A 147 -14.43 21.97 -24.60
C THR A 147 -15.55 21.08 -25.13
N ILE A 148 -16.11 20.19 -24.29
CA ILE A 148 -17.22 19.30 -24.66
C ILE A 148 -18.50 20.08 -24.95
N ILE A 149 -18.73 21.19 -24.24
CA ILE A 149 -19.89 22.07 -24.45
C ILE A 149 -19.77 22.81 -25.80
N LYS A 150 -18.57 23.28 -26.16
CA LYS A 150 -18.29 23.96 -27.44
C LYS A 150 -18.03 23.02 -28.63
N ARG A 151 -18.29 21.72 -28.48
CA ARG A 151 -18.04 20.73 -29.53
C ARG A 151 -18.87 21.00 -30.80
N ARG A 152 -18.35 20.56 -31.94
CA ARG A 152 -19.03 20.58 -33.23
C ARG A 152 -19.71 19.25 -33.58
N GLU A 153 -19.45 18.20 -32.82
CA GLU A 153 -20.06 16.88 -33.00
C GLU A 153 -21.32 16.71 -32.13
N ARG A 154 -22.45 16.26 -32.70
CA ARG A 154 -23.71 16.14 -31.95
C ARG A 154 -23.62 15.06 -30.86
N HIS A 155 -22.95 13.95 -31.16
CA HIS A 155 -22.78 12.82 -30.26
C HIS A 155 -21.44 12.85 -29.54
N MET A 156 -21.43 12.56 -28.24
CA MET A 156 -20.18 12.35 -27.51
C MET A 156 -19.67 10.94 -27.77
N TYR A 157 -18.44 10.83 -28.26
CA TYR A 157 -17.79 9.53 -28.45
C TYR A 157 -17.53 8.84 -27.10
N VAL A 158 -17.51 7.49 -27.10
CA VAL A 158 -17.40 6.67 -25.88
C VAL A 158 -16.20 7.05 -25.01
N ALA A 159 -15.06 7.43 -25.61
CA ALA A 159 -13.90 7.89 -24.83
C ALA A 159 -14.22 9.10 -23.92
N ILE A 160 -15.08 10.02 -24.38
CA ILE A 160 -15.52 11.18 -23.58
C ILE A 160 -16.33 10.73 -22.37
N TRP A 161 -17.11 9.65 -22.48
CA TRP A 161 -17.89 9.10 -21.36
C TRP A 161 -16.95 8.66 -20.24
N PHE A 162 -15.90 7.92 -20.59
CA PHE A 162 -14.87 7.50 -19.65
C PHE A 162 -14.13 8.70 -19.05
N TYR A 163 -13.76 9.72 -19.84
CA TYR A 163 -13.12 10.93 -19.31
C TYR A 163 -14.02 11.69 -18.33
N ILE A 164 -15.33 11.79 -18.62
CA ILE A 164 -16.31 12.41 -17.70
C ILE A 164 -16.38 11.60 -16.40
N ALA A 165 -16.49 10.27 -16.48
CA ALA A 165 -16.51 9.42 -15.30
C ALA A 165 -15.24 9.60 -14.47
N THR A 166 -14.06 9.61 -15.09
CA THR A 166 -12.78 9.85 -14.42
C THR A 166 -12.78 11.15 -13.63
N VAL A 167 -13.05 12.31 -14.26
CA VAL A 167 -12.87 13.59 -13.58
C VAL A 167 -13.84 13.79 -12.43
N VAL A 168 -15.06 13.24 -12.55
CA VAL A 168 -16.11 13.36 -11.54
C VAL A 168 -15.82 12.46 -10.37
N THR A 169 -15.56 11.18 -10.61
CA THR A 169 -15.33 10.23 -9.52
C THR A 169 -14.07 10.61 -8.75
N VAL A 170 -12.96 10.86 -9.43
CA VAL A 170 -11.68 11.20 -8.76
C VAL A 170 -11.83 12.43 -7.87
N ALA A 171 -12.60 13.45 -8.28
CA ALA A 171 -12.85 14.62 -7.43
C ALA A 171 -13.59 14.26 -6.14
N ILE A 172 -14.62 13.42 -6.22
CA ILE A 172 -15.40 12.98 -5.04
C ILE A 172 -14.54 12.11 -4.13
N LEU A 173 -13.81 11.14 -4.70
CA LEU A 173 -12.91 10.25 -3.98
C LEU A 173 -11.87 11.07 -3.20
N HIS A 174 -11.20 12.00 -3.89
CA HIS A 174 -10.15 12.86 -3.31
C HIS A 174 -10.69 13.69 -2.16
N ILE A 175 -11.79 14.42 -2.37
CA ILE A 175 -12.35 15.30 -1.35
C ILE A 175 -12.80 14.51 -0.12
N PHE A 176 -13.48 13.37 -0.32
CA PHE A 176 -14.07 12.64 0.79
C PHE A 176 -13.03 11.87 1.60
N ASN A 177 -12.03 11.25 0.97
CA ASN A 177 -10.96 10.54 1.71
C ASN A 177 -10.00 11.48 2.45
N SER A 178 -9.81 12.68 1.91
CA SER A 178 -8.90 13.71 2.43
C SER A 178 -9.61 14.69 3.38
N PHE A 179 -10.76 14.29 3.95
CA PHE A 179 -11.30 15.03 5.09
C PHE A 179 -10.44 14.74 6.32
N GLU A 180 -9.79 15.79 6.80
CA GLU A 180 -8.81 15.74 7.87
C GLU A 180 -8.72 17.09 8.59
N LEU A 181 -8.35 17.06 9.87
CA LEU A 181 -8.18 18.26 10.69
C LEU A 181 -6.69 18.62 10.78
N PRO A 182 -6.28 19.81 10.32
CA PRO A 182 -4.91 20.26 10.42
C PRO A 182 -4.45 20.52 11.86
N VAL A 183 -3.31 19.93 12.24
CA VAL A 183 -2.55 20.27 13.44
C VAL A 183 -1.53 21.35 13.11
N SER A 184 -0.74 21.17 12.05
CA SER A 184 0.25 22.15 11.60
C SER A 184 0.22 22.27 10.07
N PHE A 185 1.14 23.02 9.48
CA PHE A 185 1.15 23.19 8.02
C PHE A 185 1.35 21.87 7.26
N MET A 186 2.10 20.91 7.82
CA MET A 186 2.38 19.61 7.18
C MET A 186 1.99 18.44 8.10
N LYS A 187 0.94 18.62 8.90
CA LYS A 187 0.39 17.55 9.74
C LYS A 187 -1.11 17.72 9.92
N SER A 188 -1.84 16.64 9.66
CA SER A 188 -3.27 16.48 9.92
C SER A 188 -3.58 15.16 10.63
N TYR A 189 -4.82 15.02 11.09
CA TYR A 189 -5.42 13.73 11.45
C TYR A 189 -6.69 13.49 10.63
N SER A 190 -6.86 12.25 10.14
CA SER A 190 -8.05 11.83 9.39
C SER A 190 -9.33 12.15 10.17
N ALA A 191 -10.37 12.60 9.48
CA ALA A 191 -11.69 12.80 10.07
C ALA A 191 -12.38 11.49 10.49
N TYR A 192 -11.87 10.35 10.01
CA TYR A 192 -12.40 9.02 10.31
C TYR A 192 -11.41 8.24 11.18
N ALA A 193 -11.92 7.22 11.89
CA ALA A 193 -11.10 6.33 12.70
C ALA A 193 -11.28 4.84 12.36
N GLY A 194 -10.25 4.05 12.60
CA GLY A 194 -10.30 2.59 12.62
C GLY A 194 -11.03 1.97 11.42
N VAL A 195 -12.09 1.19 11.68
CA VAL A 195 -12.83 0.49 10.62
C VAL A 195 -13.51 1.43 9.63
N GLN A 196 -14.02 2.57 10.09
CA GLN A 196 -14.63 3.57 9.20
C GLN A 196 -13.58 4.16 8.27
N ASP A 197 -12.42 4.52 8.81
CA ASP A 197 -11.33 5.06 8.03
C ASP A 197 -10.78 4.04 7.04
N ALA A 198 -10.66 2.78 7.44
CA ALA A 198 -10.26 1.69 6.55
C ALA A 198 -11.24 1.50 5.39
N LEU A 199 -12.54 1.55 5.66
CA LEU A 199 -13.58 1.45 4.63
C LEU A 199 -13.51 2.64 3.66
N VAL A 200 -13.44 3.88 4.17
CA VAL A 200 -13.32 5.08 3.33
C VAL A 200 -12.03 5.05 2.52
N GLN A 201 -10.92 4.63 3.12
CA GLN A 201 -9.64 4.53 2.46
C GLN A 201 -9.63 3.50 1.34
N TRP A 202 -10.26 2.33 1.51
CA TRP A 202 -10.26 1.32 0.44
C TRP A 202 -11.39 1.50 -0.57
N TRP A 203 -12.47 2.17 -0.18
CA TRP A 203 -13.39 2.79 -1.15
C TRP A 203 -12.63 3.79 -2.03
N TYR A 204 -11.79 4.65 -1.44
CA TYR A 204 -10.91 5.55 -2.19
C TYR A 204 -9.88 4.79 -3.02
N GLY A 205 -9.04 3.97 -2.40
CA GLY A 205 -7.86 3.36 -3.02
C GLY A 205 -8.22 2.41 -4.17
N HIS A 206 -9.26 1.60 -4.00
CA HIS A 206 -9.75 0.76 -5.10
C HIS A 206 -10.28 1.61 -6.25
N ASN A 207 -11.09 2.63 -5.94
CA ASN A 207 -11.66 3.51 -6.94
C ASN A 207 -10.65 4.50 -7.54
N ALA A 208 -9.50 4.74 -6.89
CA ALA A 208 -8.38 5.44 -7.49
C ALA A 208 -7.80 4.58 -8.64
N VAL A 209 -7.55 3.29 -8.42
CA VAL A 209 -7.14 2.38 -9.51
C VAL A 209 -8.23 2.27 -10.58
N ALA A 210 -9.50 2.23 -10.20
CA ALA A 210 -10.63 2.22 -11.12
C ALA A 210 -10.70 3.46 -12.00
N PHE A 211 -10.82 4.63 -11.38
CA PHE A 211 -11.18 5.86 -12.05
C PHE A 211 -9.97 6.68 -12.49
N PHE A 212 -8.78 6.35 -12.01
CA PHE A 212 -7.52 6.95 -12.46
C PHE A 212 -6.72 5.99 -13.36
N LEU A 213 -6.63 4.69 -13.07
CA LEU A 213 -5.81 3.76 -13.86
C LEU A 213 -6.61 2.89 -14.84
N THR A 214 -7.92 2.73 -14.67
CA THR A 214 -8.75 1.95 -15.60
C THR A 214 -9.55 2.83 -16.54
N THR A 215 -10.49 3.65 -16.03
CA THR A 215 -11.42 4.40 -16.87
C THR A 215 -10.76 5.36 -17.87
N PRO A 216 -9.78 6.23 -17.53
CA PRO A 216 -9.21 7.14 -18.52
C PRO A 216 -8.38 6.37 -19.54
N PHE A 217 -7.68 5.31 -19.12
CA PHE A 217 -6.94 4.43 -20.02
C PHE A 217 -7.88 3.65 -20.97
N LEU A 218 -9.07 3.23 -20.53
CA LEU A 218 -10.10 2.72 -21.43
C LEU A 218 -10.53 3.81 -22.43
N GLY A 219 -10.70 5.06 -21.97
CA GLY A 219 -10.94 6.19 -22.86
C GLY A 219 -9.82 6.40 -23.89
N LEU A 220 -8.56 6.30 -23.47
CA LEU A 220 -7.40 6.32 -24.37
C LEU A 220 -7.47 5.15 -25.36
N MET A 221 -7.69 3.92 -24.91
CA MET A 221 -7.84 2.74 -25.75
C MET A 221 -8.93 2.97 -26.81
N TYR A 222 -10.10 3.45 -26.42
CA TYR A 222 -11.22 3.73 -27.32
C TYR A 222 -10.89 4.75 -28.42
N TYR A 223 -9.93 5.65 -28.20
CA TYR A 223 -9.47 6.58 -29.22
C TYR A 223 -8.30 6.02 -30.02
N TYR A 224 -7.22 5.63 -29.35
CA TYR A 224 -5.93 5.35 -29.97
C TYR A 224 -5.85 3.97 -30.62
N LEU A 225 -6.47 2.93 -30.05
CA LEU A 225 -6.43 1.58 -30.61
C LEU A 225 -7.14 1.50 -31.96
N PRO A 226 -8.41 1.96 -32.11
CA PRO A 226 -9.07 1.97 -33.42
C PRO A 226 -8.33 2.83 -34.45
N LYS A 227 -7.74 3.95 -34.01
CA LYS A 227 -6.96 4.86 -34.87
C LYS A 227 -5.62 4.26 -35.33
N ALA A 228 -4.94 3.50 -34.49
CA ALA A 228 -3.71 2.78 -34.85
C ALA A 228 -4.02 1.59 -35.77
N ALA A 229 -5.08 0.85 -35.46
CA ALA A 229 -5.55 -0.29 -36.23
C ALA A 229 -6.18 0.11 -37.57
N ASN A 230 -6.63 1.36 -37.71
CA ASN A 230 -7.47 1.83 -38.81
C ASN A 230 -8.71 0.93 -39.00
N ARG A 231 -9.40 0.65 -37.90
CA ARG A 231 -10.60 -0.18 -37.83
C ARG A 231 -11.70 0.53 -37.03
N PRO A 232 -12.98 0.32 -37.37
CA PRO A 232 -14.06 0.80 -36.53
C PRO A 232 -14.09 0.03 -35.21
N VAL A 233 -14.55 0.68 -34.14
CA VAL A 233 -14.80 0.01 -32.84
C VAL A 233 -15.77 -1.15 -33.05
N PHE A 234 -15.45 -2.30 -32.45
CA PHE A 234 -16.21 -3.54 -32.61
C PHE A 234 -17.70 -3.40 -32.27
N SER A 235 -18.07 -3.02 -31.04
CA SER A 235 -19.47 -3.00 -30.62
C SER A 235 -19.84 -1.75 -29.80
N TYR A 236 -20.68 -0.91 -30.40
CA TYR A 236 -21.28 0.24 -29.71
C TYR A 236 -22.19 -0.18 -28.56
N ARG A 237 -22.99 -1.25 -28.73
CA ARG A 237 -23.87 -1.74 -27.65
C ARG A 237 -23.06 -2.25 -26.46
N LEU A 238 -21.98 -2.98 -26.72
CA LEU A 238 -21.06 -3.41 -25.66
C LEU A 238 -20.42 -2.20 -24.99
N SER A 239 -20.11 -1.14 -25.76
CA SER A 239 -19.59 0.15 -25.25
C SER A 239 -20.55 0.83 -24.26
N ILE A 240 -21.87 0.74 -24.48
CA ILE A 240 -22.87 1.26 -23.53
C ILE A 240 -22.93 0.38 -22.27
N VAL A 241 -23.11 -0.93 -22.46
CA VAL A 241 -23.34 -1.87 -21.35
C VAL A 241 -22.14 -1.89 -20.43
N HIS A 242 -20.94 -2.07 -20.99
CA HIS A 242 -19.74 -2.16 -20.16
C HIS A 242 -19.43 -0.82 -19.48
N PHE A 243 -19.71 0.34 -20.11
CA PHE A 243 -19.47 1.64 -19.46
C PHE A 243 -20.33 1.78 -18.20
N TRP A 244 -21.66 1.67 -18.32
CA TRP A 244 -22.57 1.90 -17.20
C TRP A 244 -22.43 0.84 -16.10
N ALA A 245 -22.29 -0.43 -16.50
CA ALA A 245 -22.06 -1.50 -15.53
C ALA A 245 -20.71 -1.34 -14.83
N LEU A 246 -19.64 -0.94 -15.54
CA LEU A 246 -18.33 -0.72 -14.94
C LEU A 246 -18.41 0.40 -13.89
N ILE A 247 -18.86 1.60 -14.26
CA ILE A 247 -18.83 2.75 -13.33
C ILE A 247 -19.74 2.56 -12.12
N PHE A 248 -20.83 1.80 -12.26
CA PHE A 248 -21.73 1.52 -11.15
C PHE A 248 -21.16 0.44 -10.22
N ILE A 249 -20.65 -0.66 -10.77
CA ILE A 249 -20.19 -1.82 -9.98
C ILE A 249 -18.83 -1.55 -9.31
N TYR A 250 -17.92 -0.79 -9.94
CA TYR A 250 -16.57 -0.58 -9.40
C TYR A 250 -16.57 0.08 -8.03
N ILE A 251 -17.51 1.00 -7.79
CA ILE A 251 -17.61 1.75 -6.52
C ILE A 251 -17.72 0.81 -5.32
N TRP A 252 -18.34 -0.35 -5.51
CA TRP A 252 -18.65 -1.31 -4.44
C TRP A 252 -17.51 -2.26 -4.08
N ALA A 253 -16.41 -2.24 -4.83
CA ALA A 253 -15.37 -3.26 -4.69
C ALA A 253 -14.36 -2.91 -3.59
N GLY A 254 -14.42 -1.72 -2.96
CA GLY A 254 -13.52 -1.32 -1.88
C GLY A 254 -13.29 -2.37 -0.78
N PRO A 255 -14.35 -2.99 -0.21
CA PRO A 255 -14.22 -3.97 0.88
C PRO A 255 -13.43 -5.24 0.54
N HIS A 256 -13.14 -5.53 -0.73
CA HIS A 256 -12.29 -6.69 -1.09
C HIS A 256 -10.84 -6.58 -0.61
N HIS A 257 -10.41 -5.36 -0.23
CA HIS A 257 -9.12 -5.09 0.40
C HIS A 257 -9.15 -5.38 1.91
N LEU A 258 -10.33 -5.64 2.47
CA LEU A 258 -10.58 -5.73 3.91
C LEU A 258 -11.15 -7.09 4.32
N LEU A 259 -10.97 -8.12 3.49
CA LEU A 259 -11.45 -9.46 3.77
C LEU A 259 -10.69 -10.08 4.94
N TYR A 260 -11.43 -10.70 5.86
CA TYR A 260 -10.93 -11.24 7.13
C TYR A 260 -10.25 -10.19 8.03
N THR A 261 -10.55 -8.91 7.84
CA THR A 261 -10.11 -7.86 8.76
C THR A 261 -11.17 -7.63 9.85
N ALA A 262 -11.00 -6.57 10.65
CA ALA A 262 -12.01 -6.13 11.60
C ALA A 262 -13.27 -5.56 10.91
N LEU A 263 -13.27 -5.31 9.59
CA LEU A 263 -14.47 -4.87 8.88
C LEU A 263 -15.62 -5.89 9.06
N PRO A 264 -16.87 -5.47 9.32
CA PRO A 264 -18.02 -6.37 9.39
C PRO A 264 -18.20 -7.28 8.18
N ASP A 265 -18.64 -8.53 8.42
CA ASP A 265 -18.69 -9.58 7.40
C ASP A 265 -19.64 -9.25 6.23
N TRP A 266 -20.74 -8.55 6.49
CA TRP A 266 -21.69 -8.14 5.45
C TRP A 266 -21.04 -7.23 4.41
N ALA A 267 -20.21 -6.27 4.84
CA ALA A 267 -19.52 -5.34 3.97
C ALA A 267 -18.43 -6.05 3.16
N GLN A 268 -17.69 -6.95 3.82
CA GLN A 268 -16.73 -7.82 3.13
C GLN A 268 -17.39 -8.66 2.03
N THR A 269 -18.54 -9.27 2.33
CA THR A 269 -19.28 -10.11 1.38
C THR A 269 -19.84 -9.28 0.22
N LEU A 270 -20.31 -8.06 0.49
CA LEU A 270 -20.76 -7.12 -0.54
C LEU A 270 -19.62 -6.81 -1.53
N GLY A 271 -18.45 -6.44 -1.02
CA GLY A 271 -17.27 -6.15 -1.85
C GLY A 271 -16.81 -7.36 -2.67
N MET A 272 -16.84 -8.56 -2.09
CA MET A 272 -16.55 -9.81 -2.82
C MET A 272 -17.53 -10.04 -3.97
N VAL A 273 -18.84 -9.93 -3.74
CA VAL A 273 -19.87 -10.20 -4.75
C VAL A 273 -19.78 -9.20 -5.91
N PHE A 274 -19.67 -7.90 -5.62
CA PHE A 274 -19.54 -6.91 -6.68
C PHE A 274 -18.22 -7.01 -7.43
N SER A 275 -17.12 -7.38 -6.77
CA SER A 275 -15.85 -7.66 -7.43
C SER A 275 -15.95 -8.84 -8.40
N LEU A 276 -16.67 -9.90 -8.06
CA LEU A 276 -16.95 -11.00 -9.00
C LEU A 276 -17.80 -10.55 -10.19
N MET A 277 -18.83 -9.75 -9.94
CA MET A 277 -19.66 -9.17 -11.01
C MET A 277 -18.85 -8.26 -11.95
N LEU A 278 -17.78 -7.63 -11.44
CA LEU A 278 -16.93 -6.70 -12.16
C LEU A 278 -16.14 -7.35 -13.32
N ILE A 279 -16.00 -8.67 -13.35
CA ILE A 279 -15.37 -9.40 -14.47
C ILE A 279 -16.07 -9.03 -15.79
N SER A 280 -17.40 -9.09 -15.83
CA SER A 280 -18.21 -8.90 -17.04
C SER A 280 -18.02 -7.50 -17.67
N PRO A 281 -18.25 -6.38 -16.96
CA PRO A 281 -18.03 -5.05 -17.54
C PRO A 281 -16.55 -4.75 -17.81
N SER A 282 -15.63 -5.29 -17.01
CA SER A 282 -14.20 -5.10 -17.26
C SER A 282 -13.77 -5.77 -18.57
N TRP A 283 -14.12 -7.05 -18.75
CA TRP A 283 -13.86 -7.77 -19.99
C TRP A 283 -14.64 -7.23 -21.18
N GLY A 284 -15.77 -6.56 -20.97
CA GLY A 284 -16.43 -5.78 -22.02
C GLY A 284 -15.48 -4.74 -22.67
N GLY A 285 -14.61 -4.11 -21.88
CA GLY A 285 -13.55 -3.24 -22.37
C GLY A 285 -12.47 -4.00 -23.16
N MET A 286 -11.98 -5.12 -22.61
CA MET A 286 -10.96 -5.95 -23.26
C MET A 286 -11.46 -6.48 -24.61
N LEU A 287 -12.66 -7.05 -24.64
CA LEU A 287 -13.28 -7.61 -25.83
C LEU A 287 -13.53 -6.53 -26.88
N ASN A 288 -14.01 -5.33 -26.50
CA ASN A 288 -14.14 -4.22 -27.45
C ASN A 288 -12.78 -3.81 -28.03
N GLY A 289 -11.72 -3.77 -27.22
CA GLY A 289 -10.36 -3.49 -27.68
C GLY A 289 -9.84 -4.54 -28.67
N LEU A 290 -9.78 -5.81 -28.25
CA LEU A 290 -9.20 -6.89 -29.04
C LEU A 290 -10.02 -7.23 -30.29
N LEU A 291 -11.35 -7.24 -30.20
CA LEU A 291 -12.21 -7.55 -31.36
C LEU A 291 -12.24 -6.41 -32.38
N THR A 292 -11.85 -5.18 -32.01
CA THR A 292 -11.63 -4.09 -32.97
C THR A 292 -10.48 -4.42 -33.94
N LEU A 293 -9.55 -5.29 -33.54
CA LEU A 293 -8.45 -5.76 -34.39
C LEU A 293 -8.85 -6.90 -35.34
N ARG A 294 -10.12 -7.32 -35.38
CA ARG A 294 -10.58 -8.37 -36.29
C ARG A 294 -10.27 -7.97 -37.75
N GLY A 295 -9.48 -8.81 -38.43
CA GLY A 295 -8.98 -8.55 -39.77
C GLY A 295 -7.75 -7.63 -39.85
N ALA A 296 -7.11 -7.29 -38.73
CA ALA A 296 -5.86 -6.53 -38.65
C ALA A 296 -4.81 -7.22 -37.75
N TRP A 297 -5.01 -8.49 -37.40
CA TRP A 297 -4.11 -9.28 -36.54
C TRP A 297 -2.76 -9.58 -37.18
N ASP A 298 -2.72 -9.66 -38.51
CA ASP A 298 -1.51 -9.73 -39.31
C ASP A 298 -0.58 -8.54 -39.03
N ARG A 299 -1.13 -7.33 -38.97
CA ARG A 299 -0.38 -6.10 -38.68
C ARG A 299 0.23 -6.07 -37.28
N VAL A 300 -0.36 -6.77 -36.31
CA VAL A 300 0.17 -6.82 -34.93
C VAL A 300 1.58 -7.43 -34.91
N ARG A 301 1.92 -8.34 -35.84
CA ARG A 301 3.24 -8.95 -35.90
C ARG A 301 4.34 -7.98 -36.33
N GLU A 302 3.98 -6.95 -37.09
CA GLU A 302 4.93 -6.02 -37.72
C GLU A 302 4.94 -4.65 -37.04
N ASP A 303 3.76 -4.15 -36.65
CA ASP A 303 3.56 -2.80 -36.12
C ASP A 303 3.78 -2.78 -34.60
N PRO A 304 4.90 -2.22 -34.08
CA PRO A 304 5.17 -2.19 -32.66
C PRO A 304 4.10 -1.40 -31.88
N ILE A 305 3.45 -0.41 -32.48
CA ILE A 305 2.36 0.34 -31.83
C ILE A 305 1.23 -0.62 -31.45
N LEU A 306 0.83 -1.48 -32.40
CA LEU A 306 -0.21 -2.47 -32.18
C LEU A 306 0.23 -3.56 -31.21
N LYS A 307 1.51 -3.97 -31.21
CA LYS A 307 2.05 -4.91 -30.19
C LYS A 307 1.85 -4.39 -28.78
N PHE A 308 2.28 -3.15 -28.52
CA PHE A 308 2.11 -2.50 -27.22
C PHE A 308 0.64 -2.43 -26.82
N MET A 309 -0.24 -1.97 -27.72
CA MET A 309 -1.67 -1.85 -27.44
C MET A 309 -2.35 -3.21 -27.19
N VAL A 310 -2.01 -4.25 -27.95
CA VAL A 310 -2.58 -5.60 -27.77
C VAL A 310 -2.16 -6.19 -26.44
N VAL A 311 -0.86 -6.23 -26.15
CA VAL A 311 -0.35 -6.78 -24.88
C VAL A 311 -0.89 -5.99 -23.69
N SER A 312 -1.03 -4.67 -23.85
CA SER A 312 -1.66 -3.82 -22.84
C SER A 312 -3.10 -4.22 -22.56
N VAL A 313 -3.94 -4.37 -23.59
CA VAL A 313 -5.34 -4.80 -23.42
C VAL A 313 -5.43 -6.23 -22.87
N THR A 314 -4.49 -7.11 -23.22
CA THR A 314 -4.39 -8.46 -22.63
C THR A 314 -4.02 -8.41 -21.15
N ALA A 315 -3.05 -7.59 -20.75
CA ALA A 315 -2.67 -7.40 -19.35
C ALA A 315 -3.84 -6.82 -18.53
N TYR A 316 -4.59 -5.88 -19.11
CA TYR A 316 -5.84 -5.40 -18.52
C TYR A 316 -6.86 -6.51 -18.33
N GLY A 317 -7.08 -7.37 -19.33
CA GLY A 317 -7.96 -8.54 -19.21
C GLY A 317 -7.52 -9.52 -18.13
N MET A 318 -6.21 -9.77 -18.04
CA MET A 318 -5.61 -10.64 -17.04
C MET A 318 -5.78 -10.06 -15.62
N SER A 319 -5.41 -8.80 -15.39
CA SER A 319 -5.53 -8.18 -14.07
C SER A 319 -7.00 -8.02 -13.66
N THR A 320 -7.91 -7.70 -14.59
CA THR A 320 -9.35 -7.59 -14.28
C THR A 320 -10.08 -8.93 -14.21
N PHE A 321 -9.39 -10.03 -14.46
CA PHE A 321 -9.83 -11.37 -14.07
C PHE A 321 -9.23 -11.78 -12.73
N GLU A 322 -7.93 -11.56 -12.57
CA GLU A 322 -7.20 -11.86 -11.34
C GLU A 322 -7.76 -11.12 -10.13
N GLY A 323 -8.01 -9.81 -10.22
CA GLY A 323 -8.55 -9.01 -9.11
C GLY A 323 -9.83 -9.62 -8.52
N PRO A 324 -10.85 -9.91 -9.34
CA PRO A 324 -12.04 -10.64 -8.90
C PRO A 324 -11.79 -12.04 -8.32
N MET A 325 -10.73 -12.74 -8.74
CA MET A 325 -10.34 -14.01 -8.09
C MET A 325 -9.72 -13.74 -6.72
N LEU A 326 -8.88 -12.71 -6.58
CA LEU A 326 -8.29 -12.29 -5.31
C LEU A 326 -9.30 -11.70 -4.32
N SER A 327 -10.47 -11.27 -4.79
CA SER A 327 -11.58 -10.83 -3.94
C SER A 327 -12.42 -11.99 -3.39
N ILE A 328 -12.20 -13.23 -3.83
CA ILE A 328 -12.85 -14.40 -3.24
C ILE A 328 -12.21 -14.64 -1.89
N LYS A 329 -13.00 -14.64 -0.82
CA LYS A 329 -12.51 -14.82 0.56
C LYS A 329 -11.49 -15.97 0.70
N SER A 330 -11.79 -17.16 0.18
CA SER A 330 -10.85 -18.31 0.27
C SER A 330 -9.51 -18.07 -0.44
N VAL A 331 -9.49 -17.35 -1.56
CA VAL A 331 -8.26 -16.98 -2.29
C VAL A 331 -7.55 -15.85 -1.54
N ASN A 332 -8.30 -14.84 -1.10
CA ASN A 332 -7.79 -13.71 -0.33
C ASN A 332 -7.10 -14.14 0.98
N ALA A 333 -7.63 -15.17 1.63
CA ALA A 333 -7.03 -15.77 2.81
C ALA A 333 -5.56 -16.18 2.58
N LEU A 334 -5.18 -16.48 1.33
CA LEU A 334 -3.82 -16.78 0.90
C LEU A 334 -3.08 -15.56 0.31
N SER A 335 -3.73 -14.77 -0.54
CA SER A 335 -3.07 -13.68 -1.29
C SER A 335 -2.87 -12.39 -0.49
N HIS A 336 -3.73 -12.11 0.49
CA HIS A 336 -3.69 -10.87 1.25
C HIS A 336 -2.45 -10.83 2.14
N TYR A 337 -1.83 -9.64 2.17
CA TYR A 337 -0.53 -9.34 2.78
C TYR A 337 0.69 -9.94 2.07
N THR A 338 0.52 -10.76 1.03
CA THR A 338 1.64 -11.36 0.31
C THR A 338 2.04 -10.56 -0.93
N ASP A 339 3.18 -10.93 -1.53
CA ASP A 339 3.67 -10.37 -2.79
C ASP A 339 2.78 -10.71 -4.00
N TRP A 340 1.74 -11.55 -3.85
CA TRP A 340 0.73 -11.74 -4.90
C TRP A 340 -0.02 -10.43 -5.17
N THR A 341 -0.39 -9.68 -4.13
CA THR A 341 -1.03 -8.36 -4.30
C THR A 341 -0.14 -7.42 -5.12
N ILE A 342 1.18 -7.47 -4.89
CA ILE A 342 2.14 -6.63 -5.60
C ILE A 342 2.33 -7.09 -7.05
N ALA A 343 2.31 -8.41 -7.32
CA ALA A 343 2.25 -9.00 -8.66
C ALA A 343 1.04 -8.49 -9.45
N HIS A 344 -0.15 -8.61 -8.86
CA HIS A 344 -1.41 -8.16 -9.45
C HIS A 344 -1.37 -6.69 -9.85
N VAL A 345 -0.92 -5.82 -8.94
CA VAL A 345 -0.79 -4.38 -9.21
C VAL A 345 0.12 -4.13 -10.41
N HIS A 346 1.26 -4.83 -10.51
CA HIS A 346 2.24 -4.57 -11.57
C HIS A 346 1.90 -5.20 -12.93
N VAL A 347 1.09 -6.25 -12.98
CA VAL A 347 0.45 -6.67 -14.25
C VAL A 347 -0.39 -5.51 -14.80
N GLY A 348 -1.17 -4.84 -13.93
CA GLY A 348 -1.93 -3.65 -14.29
C GLY A 348 -1.04 -2.46 -14.67
N THR A 349 -0.10 -2.05 -13.80
CA THR A 349 0.64 -0.80 -14.01
C THR A 349 1.71 -0.91 -15.09
N LEU A 350 2.47 -2.01 -15.18
CA LEU A 350 3.50 -2.18 -16.20
C LEU A 350 2.90 -2.66 -17.52
N GLY A 351 2.02 -3.65 -17.45
CA GLY A 351 1.40 -4.30 -18.60
C GLY A 351 0.27 -3.47 -19.21
N TRP A 352 -0.74 -3.07 -18.43
CA TRP A 352 -1.83 -2.25 -18.97
C TRP A 352 -1.42 -0.78 -19.13
N ASN A 353 -1.15 -0.07 -18.04
CA ASN A 353 -0.92 1.39 -18.08
C ASN A 353 0.37 1.75 -18.82
N GLY A 354 1.48 1.09 -18.48
CA GLY A 354 2.79 1.34 -19.08
C GLY A 354 2.80 1.09 -20.59
N PHE A 355 2.39 -0.10 -21.03
CA PHE A 355 2.41 -0.40 -22.47
C PHE A 355 1.38 0.41 -23.26
N LEU A 356 0.18 0.71 -22.71
CA LEU A 356 -0.75 1.57 -23.43
C LEU A 356 -0.14 2.96 -23.62
N THR A 357 0.50 3.51 -22.58
CA THR A 357 1.16 4.82 -22.64
C THR A 357 2.19 4.88 -23.75
N PHE A 358 3.06 3.87 -23.88
CA PHE A 358 4.04 3.83 -24.95
C PHE A 358 3.43 3.55 -26.33
N GLY A 359 2.41 2.71 -26.42
CA GLY A 359 1.64 2.53 -27.66
C GLY A 359 1.04 3.86 -28.14
N VAL A 360 0.41 4.62 -27.23
CA VAL A 360 -0.12 5.95 -27.49
C VAL A 360 1.01 6.90 -27.90
N ALA A 361 2.12 6.96 -27.17
CA ALA A 361 3.24 7.85 -27.48
C ALA A 361 3.88 7.56 -28.85
N TYR A 362 4.11 6.29 -29.19
CA TYR A 362 4.65 5.90 -30.50
C TYR A 362 3.70 6.23 -31.65
N TRP A 363 2.39 6.23 -31.41
CA TRP A 363 1.41 6.68 -32.39
C TRP A 363 1.35 8.22 -32.47
N LEU A 364 1.38 8.89 -31.32
CA LEU A 364 1.10 10.31 -31.16
C LEU A 364 2.27 11.20 -31.59
N ILE A 365 3.48 10.92 -31.10
CA ILE A 365 4.65 11.80 -31.26
C ILE A 365 5.01 12.02 -32.75
N PRO A 366 5.10 11.00 -33.62
CA PRO A 366 5.35 11.23 -35.04
C PRO A 366 4.32 12.16 -35.69
N ARG A 367 3.05 12.11 -35.25
CA ARG A 367 1.94 12.90 -35.81
C ARG A 367 2.02 14.36 -35.44
N ILE A 368 2.22 14.68 -34.16
CA ILE A 368 2.32 16.09 -33.73
C ILE A 368 3.61 16.78 -34.20
N TYR A 369 4.65 16.01 -34.55
CA TYR A 369 5.90 16.52 -35.14
C TYR A 369 5.99 16.38 -36.67
N LYS A 370 4.92 15.90 -37.34
CA LYS A 370 4.87 15.66 -38.80
C LYS A 370 6.11 14.93 -39.35
N THR A 371 6.48 13.85 -38.69
CA THR A 371 7.65 13.03 -39.05
C THR A 371 7.30 11.55 -38.99
N LYS A 372 8.21 10.69 -39.43
CA LYS A 372 8.15 9.25 -39.19
C LYS A 372 8.85 8.93 -37.88
N LEU A 373 8.48 7.79 -37.28
CA LEU A 373 9.19 7.26 -36.11
C LEU A 373 10.67 7.04 -36.47
N HIS A 374 11.58 7.47 -35.60
CA HIS A 374 13.02 7.40 -35.85
C HIS A 374 13.50 5.97 -36.12
N SER A 375 13.10 5.00 -35.29
CA SER A 375 13.43 3.60 -35.50
C SER A 375 12.31 2.65 -35.06
N VAL A 376 11.75 1.90 -36.02
CA VAL A 376 10.79 0.81 -35.75
C VAL A 376 11.47 -0.36 -35.03
N SER A 377 12.75 -0.60 -35.31
CA SER A 377 13.54 -1.64 -34.62
C SER A 377 13.72 -1.31 -33.15
N MET A 378 14.04 -0.05 -32.79
CA MET A 378 14.13 0.36 -31.37
C MET A 378 12.78 0.24 -30.65
N ALA A 379 11.66 0.52 -31.32
CA ALA A 379 10.34 0.31 -30.73
C ALA A 379 10.03 -1.18 -30.50
N ASN A 380 10.44 -2.07 -31.42
CA ASN A 380 10.32 -3.51 -31.21
C ASN A 380 11.25 -4.02 -30.11
N LEU A 381 12.48 -3.50 -30.03
CA LEU A 381 13.40 -3.82 -28.95
C LEU A 381 12.82 -3.39 -27.59
N HIS A 382 12.30 -2.16 -27.49
CA HIS A 382 11.59 -1.71 -26.30
C HIS A 382 10.43 -2.65 -25.94
N PHE A 383 9.60 -3.03 -26.91
CA PHE A 383 8.49 -3.96 -26.67
C PHE A 383 8.97 -5.29 -26.05
N TRP A 384 9.99 -5.93 -26.63
CA TRP A 384 10.47 -7.22 -26.15
C TRP A 384 11.19 -7.12 -24.81
N VAL A 385 12.06 -6.12 -24.64
CA VAL A 385 12.75 -5.85 -23.39
C VAL A 385 11.74 -5.55 -22.28
N GLY A 386 10.75 -4.70 -22.55
CA GLY A 386 9.67 -4.41 -21.61
C GLY A 386 8.84 -5.66 -21.27
N THR A 387 8.55 -6.50 -22.26
CA THR A 387 7.73 -7.72 -22.05
C THR A 387 8.49 -8.71 -21.17
N LEU A 388 9.78 -8.95 -21.47
CA LEU A 388 10.65 -9.76 -20.61
C LEU A 388 10.78 -9.16 -19.22
N GLY A 389 10.96 -7.84 -19.12
CA GLY A 389 11.02 -7.12 -17.85
C GLY A 389 9.77 -7.38 -16.99
N ILE A 390 8.58 -7.30 -17.57
CA ILE A 390 7.32 -7.64 -16.88
C ILE A 390 7.37 -9.10 -16.39
N LEU A 391 7.72 -10.06 -17.24
CA LEU A 391 7.73 -11.49 -16.88
C LEU A 391 8.70 -11.81 -15.74
N PHE A 392 9.93 -11.30 -15.82
CA PHE A 392 10.93 -11.43 -14.74
C PHE A 392 10.55 -10.65 -13.48
N TRP A 393 9.58 -9.73 -13.58
CA TRP A 393 9.06 -9.03 -12.42
C TRP A 393 7.89 -9.79 -11.78
N VAL A 394 6.86 -10.14 -12.54
CA VAL A 394 5.58 -10.65 -11.99
C VAL A 394 5.64 -12.13 -11.62
N ILE A 395 6.33 -12.97 -12.41
CA ILE A 395 6.37 -14.42 -12.16
C ILE A 395 7.02 -14.74 -10.81
N PRO A 396 8.19 -14.17 -10.45
CA PRO A 396 8.76 -14.38 -9.12
C PRO A 396 7.88 -13.86 -7.99
N MET A 397 7.10 -12.80 -8.21
CA MET A 397 6.19 -12.26 -7.19
C MET A 397 4.94 -13.14 -6.98
N TYR A 398 4.44 -13.80 -8.02
CA TYR A 398 3.44 -14.86 -7.84
C TYR A 398 3.98 -16.02 -7.02
N TRP A 399 5.20 -16.47 -7.32
CA TRP A 399 5.85 -17.51 -6.52
C TRP A 399 6.08 -17.07 -5.07
N ALA A 400 6.60 -15.86 -4.85
CA ALA A 400 6.78 -15.31 -3.50
C ALA A 400 5.44 -15.24 -2.74
N GLY A 401 4.38 -14.78 -3.40
CA GLY A 401 3.06 -14.67 -2.79
C GLY A 401 2.46 -16.01 -2.37
N ILE A 402 2.57 -17.03 -3.23
CA ILE A 402 2.13 -18.39 -2.93
C ILE A 402 2.99 -19.00 -1.82
N THR A 403 4.32 -18.86 -1.91
CA THR A 403 5.25 -19.34 -0.87
C THR A 403 4.93 -18.72 0.49
N GLN A 404 4.77 -17.39 0.56
CA GLN A 404 4.38 -16.69 1.78
C GLN A 404 3.07 -17.24 2.35
N GLY A 405 2.01 -17.26 1.53
CA GLY A 405 0.70 -17.69 1.98
C GLY A 405 0.67 -19.14 2.48
N LEU A 406 1.39 -20.04 1.82
CA LEU A 406 1.47 -21.45 2.22
C LEU A 406 2.31 -21.64 3.48
N MET A 407 3.51 -21.03 3.55
CA MET A 407 4.36 -21.12 4.75
C MET A 407 3.66 -20.55 5.98
N TRP A 408 2.97 -19.40 5.84
CA TRP A 408 2.29 -18.80 6.98
C TRP A 408 1.18 -19.67 7.56
N LYS A 409 0.54 -20.50 6.73
CA LYS A 409 -0.59 -21.37 7.09
C LYS A 409 -0.20 -22.81 7.43
N GLN A 410 1.06 -23.20 7.24
CA GLN A 410 1.47 -24.59 7.39
C GLN A 410 1.58 -25.00 8.86
N PHE A 411 0.96 -26.13 9.19
CA PHE A 411 1.05 -26.79 10.49
C PHE A 411 1.72 -28.17 10.35
N THR A 412 2.42 -28.61 11.40
CA THR A 412 2.94 -29.97 11.55
C THR A 412 1.81 -30.97 11.81
N SER A 413 2.11 -32.27 11.77
CA SER A 413 1.17 -33.31 12.20
C SER A 413 0.67 -33.12 13.63
N ASP A 414 1.51 -32.55 14.48
CA ASP A 414 1.25 -32.32 15.91
C ASP A 414 0.45 -31.02 16.13
N GLY A 415 0.07 -30.34 15.04
CA GLY A 415 -0.76 -29.15 15.09
C GLY A 415 -0.01 -27.87 15.49
N LEU A 416 1.32 -27.87 15.48
CA LEU A 416 2.17 -26.67 15.69
C LEU A 416 2.42 -25.94 14.38
N LEU A 417 2.66 -24.63 14.41
CA LEU A 417 3.09 -23.90 13.21
C LEU A 417 4.45 -24.42 12.73
N GLN A 418 4.54 -24.82 11.46
CA GLN A 418 5.79 -25.30 10.87
C GLN A 418 6.85 -24.20 10.83
N TYR A 419 6.42 -22.98 10.53
CA TYR A 419 7.30 -21.82 10.38
C TYR A 419 6.83 -20.73 11.35
N PRO A 420 7.05 -20.82 12.67
CA PRO A 420 6.52 -19.86 13.65
C PRO A 420 7.24 -18.51 13.59
N ASN A 421 8.51 -18.48 13.17
CA ASN A 421 9.25 -17.25 12.95
C ASN A 421 8.92 -16.65 11.56
N PHE A 422 8.41 -15.42 11.54
CA PHE A 422 8.08 -14.73 10.29
C PHE A 422 9.31 -14.51 9.40
N LEU A 423 10.49 -14.29 10.00
CA LEU A 423 11.73 -14.01 9.27
C LEU A 423 12.12 -15.16 8.33
N GLU A 424 11.84 -16.41 8.70
CA GLU A 424 12.14 -17.56 7.87
C GLU A 424 11.45 -17.47 6.50
N THR A 425 10.18 -17.08 6.47
CA THR A 425 9.45 -16.86 5.21
C THR A 425 10.04 -15.71 4.40
N VAL A 426 10.47 -14.62 5.07
CA VAL A 426 11.08 -13.47 4.41
C VAL A 426 12.41 -13.85 3.76
N LEU A 427 13.24 -14.62 4.45
CA LEU A 427 14.52 -15.11 3.92
C LEU A 427 14.31 -16.07 2.76
N GLN A 428 13.29 -16.93 2.83
CA GLN A 428 12.97 -17.90 1.77
C GLN A 428 12.63 -17.22 0.43
N ILE A 429 12.08 -16.00 0.44
CA ILE A 429 11.66 -15.28 -0.77
C ILE A 429 12.69 -14.25 -1.28
N VAL A 430 13.86 -14.13 -0.64
CA VAL A 430 14.95 -13.24 -1.10
C VAL A 430 15.31 -13.46 -2.58
N PRO A 431 15.44 -14.71 -3.09
CA PRO A 431 15.71 -14.93 -4.50
C PRO A 431 14.66 -14.28 -5.42
N MET A 432 13.39 -14.29 -5.03
CA MET A 432 12.32 -13.65 -5.80
C MET A 432 12.44 -12.12 -5.79
N PHE A 433 12.87 -11.51 -4.67
CA PHE A 433 13.16 -10.07 -4.62
C PHE A 433 14.32 -9.66 -5.53
N ILE A 434 15.37 -10.49 -5.60
CA ILE A 434 16.49 -10.27 -6.52
C ILE A 434 15.98 -10.31 -7.97
N ILE A 435 15.24 -11.35 -8.37
CA ILE A 435 14.75 -11.48 -9.74
C ILE A 435 13.77 -10.35 -10.08
N ARG A 436 12.93 -9.92 -9.13
CA ARG A 436 12.07 -8.72 -9.30
C ARG A 436 12.89 -7.47 -9.61
N SER A 437 13.98 -7.22 -8.90
CA SER A 437 14.85 -6.06 -9.16
C SER A 437 15.50 -6.12 -10.55
N ILE A 438 15.86 -7.33 -11.01
CA ILE A 438 16.37 -7.58 -12.36
C ILE A 438 15.28 -7.29 -13.40
N GLY A 439 14.07 -7.84 -13.22
CA GLY A 439 12.93 -7.58 -14.11
C GLY A 439 12.58 -6.10 -14.21
N GLY A 440 12.60 -5.39 -13.08
CA GLY A 440 12.41 -3.94 -13.03
C GLY A 440 13.49 -3.17 -13.79
N THR A 441 14.76 -3.58 -13.64
CA THR A 441 15.90 -3.00 -14.37
C THR A 441 15.78 -3.24 -15.88
N ILE A 442 15.38 -4.44 -16.30
CA ILE A 442 15.12 -4.76 -17.71
C ILE A 442 13.99 -3.87 -18.26
N TYR A 443 12.88 -3.73 -17.54
CA TYR A 443 11.78 -2.85 -17.94
C TYR A 443 12.24 -1.39 -18.08
N PHE A 444 13.04 -0.90 -17.13
CA PHE A 444 13.61 0.44 -17.14
C PHE A 444 14.56 0.69 -18.33
N ILE A 445 15.38 -0.30 -18.71
CA ILE A 445 16.18 -0.24 -19.93
C ILE A 445 15.27 -0.10 -21.16
N GLY A 446 14.17 -0.85 -21.20
CA GLY A 446 13.13 -0.71 -22.21
C GLY A 446 12.60 0.71 -22.31
N ILE A 447 12.20 1.31 -21.19
CA ILE A 447 11.76 2.71 -21.10
C ILE A 447 12.81 3.65 -21.69
N CYS A 448 14.08 3.51 -21.29
CA CYS A 448 15.17 4.35 -21.77
C CYS A 448 15.32 4.26 -23.30
N ILE A 449 15.27 3.05 -23.86
CA ILE A 449 15.28 2.82 -25.32
C ILE A 449 14.09 3.54 -25.98
N GLY A 450 12.91 3.43 -25.36
CA GLY A 450 11.70 4.05 -25.87
C GLY A 450 11.76 5.56 -25.88
N ILE A 451 12.23 6.16 -24.79
CA ILE A 451 12.41 7.61 -24.65
C ILE A 451 13.43 8.13 -25.66
N VAL A 452 14.57 7.46 -25.81
CA VAL A 452 15.58 7.86 -26.82
C VAL A 452 14.99 7.83 -28.23
N ASN A 453 14.19 6.80 -28.56
CA ASN A 453 13.54 6.71 -29.87
C ASN A 453 12.52 7.84 -30.09
N LEU A 454 11.68 8.13 -29.10
CA LEU A 454 10.69 9.21 -29.15
C LEU A 454 11.35 10.59 -29.21
N TYR A 455 12.43 10.81 -28.46
CA TYR A 455 13.22 12.05 -28.50
C TYR A 455 13.85 12.27 -29.88
N LYS A 456 14.51 11.26 -30.44
CA LYS A 456 15.08 11.35 -31.79
C LYS A 456 14.00 11.57 -32.86
N THR A 457 12.81 10.99 -32.67
CA THR A 457 11.64 11.24 -33.52
C THR A 457 11.21 12.70 -33.44
N ALA A 458 11.02 13.25 -32.24
CA ALA A 458 10.64 14.65 -32.06
C ALA A 458 11.69 15.60 -32.66
N LYS A 459 12.99 15.30 -32.48
CA LYS A 459 14.11 16.09 -33.01
C LYS A 459 14.19 16.09 -34.54
N SER A 460 13.77 15.02 -35.21
CA SER A 460 13.80 14.95 -36.68
C SER A 460 12.63 15.67 -37.35
N GLY A 461 11.56 15.97 -36.59
CA GLY A 461 10.38 16.66 -37.07
C GLY A 461 10.30 18.11 -36.62
N SER A 462 9.13 18.71 -36.81
CA SER A 462 8.82 20.05 -36.32
C SER A 462 7.44 20.04 -35.70
N LEU A 463 7.34 20.50 -34.46
CA LEU A 463 6.08 20.49 -33.73
C LEU A 463 5.05 21.38 -34.44
N VAL A 464 3.93 20.78 -34.82
CA VAL A 464 2.74 21.50 -35.29
C VAL A 464 1.98 21.98 -34.07
N ALA A 465 2.48 23.06 -33.49
CA ALA A 465 2.03 23.57 -32.21
C ALA A 465 0.54 23.94 -32.23
N ASN A 466 0.09 24.57 -33.32
CA ASN A 466 -1.31 24.82 -33.62
C ASN A 466 -1.65 24.12 -34.93
N GLU A 467 -2.45 23.06 -34.86
CA GLU A 467 -2.84 22.28 -36.04
C GLU A 467 -4.18 22.80 -36.57
N ALA A 468 -4.17 23.34 -37.79
CA ALA A 468 -5.38 23.82 -38.45
C ALA A 468 -6.37 22.67 -38.68
N ALA A 469 -7.64 22.92 -38.40
CA ALA A 469 -8.73 21.98 -38.56
C ALA A 469 -10.00 22.72 -38.98
N GLU A 470 -10.91 21.98 -39.62
CA GLU A 470 -12.20 22.49 -40.05
C GLU A 470 -13.32 21.47 -39.81
N ALA A 471 -14.50 21.97 -39.51
CA ALA A 471 -15.69 21.14 -39.32
C ALA A 471 -16.97 21.96 -39.51
N PRO A 472 -18.09 21.33 -39.93
CA PRO A 472 -19.40 21.98 -39.92
C PRO A 472 -19.76 22.51 -38.53
N ALA A 473 -20.40 23.69 -38.47
CA ALA A 473 -20.99 24.18 -37.22
C ALA A 473 -22.09 23.24 -36.71
N LEU A 474 -22.22 23.09 -35.38
CA LEU A 474 -23.29 22.30 -34.77
C LEU A 474 -24.62 23.07 -34.83
N GLU A 475 -25.60 22.53 -35.56
CA GLU A 475 -26.94 23.13 -35.63
C GLU A 475 -27.66 23.08 -34.27
N LYS A 476 -28.37 24.16 -33.92
CA LYS A 476 -29.32 24.16 -32.81
C LYS A 476 -30.51 23.29 -33.21
N SER A 477 -30.76 22.22 -32.47
CA SER A 477 -31.87 21.28 -32.70
C SER A 477 -33.22 21.98 -32.60
N GLU A 478 -33.93 22.18 -33.72
CA GLU A 478 -35.35 22.53 -33.75
C GLU A 478 -36.20 21.25 -33.69
N GLY A 479 -36.89 21.01 -32.57
CA GLY A 479 -37.97 20.00 -32.49
C GLY A 479 -37.58 18.54 -32.28
N SER A 480 -38.52 17.76 -31.70
CA SER A 480 -38.36 16.36 -31.30
C SER A 480 -38.32 15.42 -32.51
N GLU A 481 -37.15 14.86 -32.80
CA GLU A 481 -37.01 13.78 -33.78
C GLU A 481 -37.69 12.51 -33.24
N GLY A 482 -38.57 11.90 -34.04
CA GLY A 482 -39.31 10.67 -33.73
C GLY A 482 -38.44 9.41 -33.62
N HIS A 483 -38.99 8.38 -32.96
CA HIS A 483 -38.38 7.07 -32.66
C HIS A 483 -36.88 7.09 -32.37
N VAL A 484 -36.49 7.95 -31.42
CA VAL A 484 -35.12 8.00 -30.90
C VAL A 484 -34.96 6.91 -29.85
N TYR A 485 -33.98 6.00 -30.01
CA TYR A 485 -33.63 5.01 -28.99
C TYR A 485 -33.45 5.68 -27.61
N TRP A 486 -33.98 5.06 -26.56
CA TRP A 486 -34.14 5.64 -25.21
C TRP A 486 -32.86 6.18 -24.55
N HIS A 487 -31.65 5.83 -25.02
CA HIS A 487 -30.38 6.28 -24.44
C HIS A 487 -29.83 7.57 -25.09
N ARG A 488 -30.27 7.94 -26.29
CA ARG A 488 -29.70 9.07 -27.06
C ARG A 488 -29.97 10.46 -26.44
N TRP A 489 -30.97 10.61 -25.58
CA TRP A 489 -31.25 11.88 -24.89
C TRP A 489 -30.23 12.21 -23.78
N ILE A 490 -29.48 11.19 -23.32
CA ILE A 490 -28.41 11.28 -22.32
C ILE A 490 -27.07 11.56 -23.00
N GLU A 491 -26.69 10.75 -23.99
CA GLU A 491 -25.37 10.75 -24.64
C GLU A 491 -25.06 12.02 -25.45
N ARG A 492 -26.08 12.82 -25.79
CA ARG A 492 -25.95 14.09 -26.51
C ARG A 492 -25.76 15.31 -25.59
N ARG A 493 -26.00 15.18 -24.28
CA ARG A 493 -26.00 16.33 -23.35
C ARG A 493 -24.98 16.12 -22.23
N PRO A 494 -23.81 16.78 -22.27
CA PRO A 494 -22.72 16.52 -21.33
C PRO A 494 -23.11 16.76 -19.87
N LEU A 495 -23.89 17.79 -19.57
CA LEU A 495 -24.33 18.07 -18.19
C LEU A 495 -25.31 17.03 -17.66
N ARG A 496 -26.20 16.48 -18.49
CA ARG A 496 -27.10 15.39 -18.07
C ARG A 496 -26.32 14.10 -17.84
N PHE A 497 -25.39 13.80 -18.74
CA PHE A 497 -24.50 12.67 -18.62
C PHE A 497 -23.70 12.74 -17.30
N LEU A 498 -23.10 13.90 -17.03
CA LEU A 498 -22.41 14.21 -15.77
C LEU A 498 -23.29 13.93 -14.55
N VAL A 499 -24.52 14.46 -14.51
CA VAL A 499 -25.43 14.27 -13.36
C VAL A 499 -25.78 12.79 -13.17
N LEU A 500 -26.05 12.05 -14.23
CA LEU A 500 -26.37 10.62 -14.11
C LEU A 500 -25.18 9.79 -13.68
N THR A 501 -23.98 10.08 -14.20
CA THR A 501 -22.73 9.47 -13.73
C THR A 501 -22.52 9.77 -12.24
N LEU A 502 -22.67 11.03 -11.82
CA LEU A 502 -22.57 11.45 -10.42
C LEU A 502 -23.55 10.68 -9.54
N VAL A 503 -24.83 10.60 -9.92
CA VAL A 503 -25.84 9.84 -9.16
C VAL A 503 -25.47 8.36 -9.07
N ALA A 504 -25.05 7.74 -10.18
CA ALA A 504 -24.65 6.32 -10.19
C ALA A 504 -23.50 6.03 -9.22
N ILE A 505 -22.51 6.93 -9.15
CA ILE A 505 -21.36 6.83 -8.25
C ILE A 505 -21.77 7.05 -6.79
N LEU A 506 -22.56 8.08 -6.52
CA LEU A 506 -22.95 8.45 -5.16
C LEU A 506 -23.82 7.39 -4.49
N ILE A 507 -24.62 6.63 -5.25
CA ILE A 507 -25.42 5.54 -4.70
C ILE A 507 -24.53 4.49 -4.04
N GLY A 508 -23.47 4.03 -4.71
CA GLY A 508 -22.56 3.02 -4.16
C GLY A 508 -21.85 3.52 -2.90
N GLY A 509 -21.25 4.71 -2.96
CA GLY A 509 -20.55 5.29 -1.81
C GLY A 509 -21.49 5.55 -0.61
N ALA A 510 -22.71 6.03 -0.86
CA ALA A 510 -23.69 6.26 0.19
C ALA A 510 -24.11 4.96 0.89
N VAL A 511 -24.37 3.90 0.13
CA VAL A 511 -24.80 2.61 0.72
C VAL A 511 -23.68 1.95 1.51
N GLU A 512 -22.43 2.06 1.07
CA GLU A 512 -21.30 1.48 1.80
C GLU A 512 -20.94 2.27 3.07
N ILE A 513 -20.90 3.60 3.00
CA ILE A 513 -20.29 4.43 4.03
C ILE A 513 -21.31 4.91 5.08
N ILE A 514 -22.52 5.31 4.67
CA ILE A 514 -23.51 5.90 5.58
C ILE A 514 -23.90 4.97 6.75
N PRO A 515 -24.13 3.65 6.55
CA PRO A 515 -24.46 2.76 7.66
C PRO A 515 -23.40 2.71 8.75
N PHE A 516 -22.12 2.87 8.39
CA PHE A 516 -21.01 2.89 9.36
C PHE A 516 -20.94 4.20 10.14
N ILE A 517 -21.38 5.32 9.55
CA ILE A 517 -21.40 6.63 10.23
C ILE A 517 -22.60 6.73 11.18
N LEU A 518 -23.77 6.23 10.77
CA LEU A 518 -25.02 6.43 11.51
C LEU A 518 -25.29 5.36 12.57
N ASP A 519 -24.85 4.12 12.36
CA ASP A 519 -25.13 3.01 13.26
C ASP A 519 -23.88 2.58 14.05
N LYS A 520 -23.84 2.97 15.32
CA LYS A 520 -22.75 2.65 16.25
C LYS A 520 -22.59 1.14 16.50
N SER A 521 -23.60 0.32 16.20
CA SER A 521 -23.49 -1.14 16.35
C SER A 521 -22.46 -1.77 15.40
N HIS A 522 -22.13 -1.09 14.30
CA HIS A 522 -21.07 -1.50 13.37
C HIS A 522 -19.65 -1.17 13.86
N VAL A 523 -19.52 -0.29 14.86
CA VAL A 523 -18.24 0.13 15.45
C VAL A 523 -18.30 -0.01 16.99
N PRO A 524 -18.41 -1.24 17.52
CA PRO A 524 -18.50 -1.44 18.95
C PRO A 524 -17.21 -1.01 19.65
N THR A 525 -17.33 -0.18 20.68
CA THR A 525 -16.21 0.25 21.54
C THR A 525 -15.90 -0.79 22.61
N ILE A 526 -14.63 -0.93 22.98
CA ILE A 526 -14.20 -1.76 24.11
C ILE A 526 -13.86 -0.85 25.29
N ALA A 527 -14.50 -1.04 26.45
CA ALA A 527 -14.39 -0.13 27.59
C ALA A 527 -12.95 0.02 28.16
N THR A 528 -12.13 -1.02 28.01
CA THR A 528 -10.72 -1.02 28.42
C THR A 528 -9.80 -0.31 27.45
N VAL A 529 -10.23 -0.07 26.20
CA VAL A 529 -9.46 0.70 25.22
C VAL A 529 -9.52 2.17 25.58
N LYS A 530 -8.35 2.78 25.81
CA LYS A 530 -8.21 4.20 26.19
C LYS A 530 -7.57 5.01 25.07
N PRO A 531 -7.85 6.33 24.99
CA PRO A 531 -7.09 7.24 24.14
C PRO A 531 -5.58 7.08 24.37
N TYR A 532 -4.80 7.31 23.31
CA TYR A 532 -3.34 7.31 23.42
C TYR A 532 -2.87 8.38 24.39
N THR A 533 -1.86 8.09 25.20
CA THR A 533 -1.20 9.17 25.96
C THR A 533 -0.53 10.16 25.00
N PRO A 534 -0.20 11.38 25.45
CA PRO A 534 0.53 12.35 24.63
C PRO A 534 1.82 11.79 24.00
N LEU A 535 2.63 11.03 24.75
CA LEU A 535 3.87 10.43 24.23
C LEU A 535 3.60 9.29 23.24
N GLU A 536 2.56 8.48 23.48
CA GLU A 536 2.15 7.43 22.54
C GLU A 536 1.64 8.01 21.22
N LEU A 537 0.92 9.13 21.27
CA LEU A 537 0.44 9.84 20.09
C LEU A 537 1.61 10.38 19.24
N GLU A 538 2.63 10.94 19.89
CA GLU A 538 3.87 11.35 19.22
C GLU A 538 4.64 10.16 18.63
N GLY A 539 4.76 9.06 19.39
CA GLY A 539 5.39 7.83 18.92
C GLY A 539 4.68 7.22 17.70
N ARG A 540 3.35 7.32 17.67
CA ARG A 540 2.52 6.91 16.55
C ARG A 540 2.76 7.78 15.32
N ASP A 541 2.90 9.09 15.50
CA ASP A 541 3.25 10.00 14.40
C ASP A 541 4.64 9.70 13.83
N ILE A 542 5.62 9.34 14.67
CA ILE A 542 6.94 8.87 14.21
C ILE A 542 6.80 7.55 13.43
N TYR A 543 6.00 6.60 13.93
CA TYR A 543 5.76 5.33 13.24
C TYR A 543 5.19 5.55 11.83
N ILE A 544 4.29 6.53 11.68
CA ILE A 544 3.74 6.95 10.39
C ILE A 544 4.81 7.64 9.53
N ARG A 545 5.56 8.59 10.10
CA ARG A 545 6.61 9.36 9.40
C ARG A 545 7.68 8.47 8.79
N GLU A 546 8.09 7.42 9.51
CA GLU A 546 9.07 6.45 9.02
C GLU A 546 8.47 5.41 8.07
N GLY A 547 7.15 5.42 7.87
CA GLY A 547 6.44 4.48 7.02
C GLY A 547 6.53 3.04 7.53
N CYS A 548 6.59 2.83 8.84
CA CYS A 548 6.67 1.50 9.44
C CYS A 548 5.47 0.63 9.05
N ASN A 549 4.29 1.25 8.86
CA ASN A 549 3.06 0.60 8.39
C ASN A 549 3.15 0.04 6.95
N ASN A 550 4.16 0.45 6.17
CA ASN A 550 4.43 -0.11 4.84
C ASN A 550 5.02 -1.53 4.89
N CYS A 551 5.60 -1.91 6.03
CA CYS A 551 6.22 -3.21 6.25
C CYS A 551 5.44 -4.04 7.28
N HIS A 552 4.89 -3.38 8.29
CA HIS A 552 4.25 -3.99 9.45
C HIS A 552 2.79 -3.57 9.51
N SER A 553 1.87 -4.51 9.34
CA SER A 553 0.46 -4.25 9.60
C SER A 553 0.18 -4.22 11.10
N GLN A 554 -0.97 -3.65 11.46
CA GLN A 554 -1.54 -3.73 12.79
C GLN A 554 -2.95 -4.36 12.74
N MET A 555 -3.07 -5.53 12.11
CA MET A 555 -4.37 -6.17 11.85
C MET A 555 -4.20 -7.70 11.77
N ILE A 556 -4.33 -8.38 12.91
CA ILE A 556 -4.26 -9.84 12.99
C ILE A 556 -5.60 -10.43 12.57
N ARG A 557 -5.58 -11.24 11.52
CA ARG A 557 -6.79 -11.86 10.94
C ARG A 557 -7.25 -13.04 11.81
N PRO A 558 -8.54 -13.40 11.80
CA PRO A 558 -9.10 -14.49 12.60
C PRO A 558 -8.79 -15.87 11.99
N PHE A 559 -7.52 -16.11 11.64
CA PHE A 559 -7.02 -17.41 11.21
C PHE A 559 -6.20 -18.02 12.33
N ARG A 560 -6.38 -19.33 12.58
CA ARG A 560 -5.55 -20.07 13.55
C ARG A 560 -4.05 -19.80 13.32
N SER A 561 -3.62 -19.81 12.06
CA SER A 561 -2.22 -19.60 11.70
C SER A 561 -1.67 -18.21 12.04
N GLU A 562 -2.53 -17.19 12.15
CA GLU A 562 -2.13 -15.86 12.61
C GLU A 562 -2.24 -15.75 14.12
N THR A 563 -3.28 -16.32 14.72
CA THR A 563 -3.48 -16.22 16.17
C THR A 563 -2.43 -17.00 16.97
N GLU A 564 -2.00 -18.16 16.46
CA GLU A 564 -0.88 -18.93 17.05
C GLU A 564 0.46 -18.18 16.94
N ARG A 565 0.62 -17.37 15.90
CA ARG A 565 1.87 -16.65 15.62
C ARG A 565 1.98 -15.33 16.37
N TYR A 566 0.89 -14.56 16.39
CA TYR A 566 0.89 -13.17 16.85
C TYR A 566 0.07 -12.96 18.12
N GLY A 567 -0.79 -13.91 18.49
CA GLY A 567 -1.75 -13.77 19.59
C GLY A 567 -3.16 -13.45 19.10
N GLU A 568 -4.05 -13.08 20.02
CA GLU A 568 -5.48 -12.89 19.74
C GLU A 568 -5.76 -11.98 18.53
N TYR A 569 -6.70 -12.38 17.67
CA TYR A 569 -7.09 -11.62 16.48
C TYR A 569 -7.59 -10.21 16.84
N SER A 570 -7.52 -9.27 15.89
CA SER A 570 -7.88 -7.87 16.15
C SER A 570 -9.39 -7.64 16.04
N LYS A 571 -9.92 -6.87 16.98
CA LYS A 571 -11.33 -6.52 17.10
C LYS A 571 -11.56 -5.07 16.67
N VAL A 572 -12.77 -4.79 16.20
CA VAL A 572 -13.20 -3.45 15.76
C VAL A 572 -12.88 -2.37 16.80
N GLY A 573 -13.25 -2.62 18.06
CA GLY A 573 -13.16 -1.65 19.14
C GLY A 573 -11.74 -1.27 19.56
N GLU A 574 -10.71 -1.96 19.07
CA GLU A 574 -9.31 -1.63 19.37
C GLU A 574 -8.81 -0.43 18.55
N PHE A 575 -9.43 -0.14 17.40
CA PHE A 575 -8.98 0.88 16.45
C PHE A 575 -9.76 2.20 16.55
N VAL A 576 -10.65 2.35 17.54
CA VAL A 576 -11.62 3.46 17.59
C VAL A 576 -10.99 4.84 17.78
N TYR A 577 -9.70 4.90 18.16
CA TYR A 577 -8.93 6.14 18.32
C TYR A 577 -7.80 6.26 17.29
N ASP A 578 -7.77 5.38 16.28
CA ASP A 578 -6.75 5.41 15.24
C ASP A 578 -7.14 6.33 14.09
N HIS A 579 -6.54 7.53 14.09
CA HIS A 579 -6.64 8.50 13.02
C HIS A 579 -5.26 8.64 12.34
N PRO A 580 -5.01 8.05 11.16
CA PRO A 580 -5.84 7.08 10.42
C PRO A 580 -5.59 5.62 10.85
N PHE A 581 -6.33 4.65 10.32
CA PHE A 581 -6.01 3.22 10.51
C PHE A 581 -4.64 2.82 9.88
N LEU A 582 -3.98 1.76 10.37
CA LEU A 582 -2.63 1.33 9.94
C LEU A 582 -2.54 -0.16 9.54
N TRP A 583 -3.53 -0.68 8.81
CA TRP A 583 -3.61 -2.12 8.52
C TRP A 583 -2.72 -2.60 7.36
N GLY A 584 -2.20 -1.70 6.53
CA GLY A 584 -1.32 -2.00 5.38
C GLY A 584 -1.98 -2.85 4.29
N SER A 585 -1.29 -3.02 3.14
CA SER A 585 -1.71 -3.89 2.03
C SER A 585 -0.77 -5.10 1.83
N LYS A 586 0.42 -5.06 2.44
CA LYS A 586 1.47 -6.08 2.39
C LYS A 586 2.16 -6.20 3.75
N ARG A 587 2.64 -7.40 4.09
CA ARG A 587 3.61 -7.65 5.16
C ARG A 587 4.98 -7.97 4.58
N THR A 588 5.97 -7.14 4.89
CA THR A 588 7.40 -7.44 4.69
C THR A 588 8.06 -7.76 6.03
N GLY A 589 7.51 -7.25 7.13
CA GLY A 589 7.78 -7.68 8.49
C GLY A 589 6.55 -8.30 9.15
N PRO A 590 6.69 -8.85 10.37
CA PRO A 590 5.58 -9.42 11.12
C PRO A 590 4.52 -8.35 11.47
N ASP A 591 3.30 -8.80 11.76
CA ASP A 591 2.27 -7.93 12.35
C ASP A 591 2.69 -7.47 13.76
N LEU A 592 2.40 -6.22 14.11
CA LEU A 592 2.82 -5.61 15.36
C LEU A 592 1.68 -5.31 16.34
N HIS A 593 0.42 -5.65 16.04
CA HIS A 593 -0.71 -5.23 16.88
C HIS A 593 -0.70 -5.87 18.30
N ARG A 594 0.17 -6.86 18.56
CA ARG A 594 0.34 -7.51 19.87
C ARG A 594 1.78 -7.44 20.40
N ILE A 595 2.57 -6.50 19.89
CA ILE A 595 3.97 -6.35 20.30
C ILE A 595 4.10 -5.74 21.71
N GLY A 596 3.08 -5.02 22.19
CA GLY A 596 3.12 -4.32 23.47
C GLY A 596 3.37 -5.26 24.65
N LYS A 597 4.37 -4.90 25.46
CA LYS A 597 4.88 -5.68 26.61
C LYS A 597 5.43 -7.07 26.24
N LYS A 598 5.62 -7.38 24.96
CA LYS A 598 6.27 -8.63 24.53
C LYS A 598 7.78 -8.59 24.77
N TYR A 599 8.39 -7.41 24.57
CA TYR A 599 9.81 -7.17 24.75
C TYR A 599 10.04 -5.96 25.67
N PRO A 600 11.21 -5.88 26.35
CA PRO A 600 11.52 -4.73 27.19
C PRO A 600 11.90 -3.52 26.33
N ASP A 601 11.86 -2.31 26.91
CA ASP A 601 12.20 -1.07 26.21
C ASP A 601 13.59 -1.13 25.56
N ALA A 602 14.56 -1.77 26.23
CA ALA A 602 15.92 -1.96 25.73
C ALA A 602 15.99 -2.81 24.45
N TRP A 603 15.09 -3.78 24.28
CA TRP A 603 15.03 -4.58 23.05
C TRP A 603 14.58 -3.71 21.88
N HIS A 604 13.54 -2.88 22.08
CA HIS A 604 13.06 -1.96 21.05
C HIS A 604 14.13 -0.94 20.65
N TYR A 605 14.83 -0.37 21.63
CA TYR A 605 15.95 0.54 21.39
C TYR A 605 17.04 -0.13 20.54
N ASN A 606 17.52 -1.31 20.97
CA ASN A 606 18.56 -2.03 20.26
C ASN A 606 18.10 -2.55 18.89
N HIS A 607 16.81 -2.87 18.73
CA HIS A 607 16.25 -3.29 17.45
C HIS A 607 16.24 -2.14 16.44
N MET A 608 15.98 -0.91 16.86
CA MET A 608 16.06 0.26 15.97
C MET A 608 17.51 0.66 15.69
N LEU A 609 18.42 0.46 16.64
CA LEU A 609 19.85 0.70 16.46
C LEU A 609 20.49 -0.29 15.48
N ASP A 610 20.31 -1.59 15.71
CA ASP A 610 20.77 -2.66 14.85
C ASP A 610 19.79 -3.85 14.90
N PRO A 611 18.84 -3.94 13.93
CA PRO A 611 17.87 -5.02 13.88
C PRO A 611 18.48 -6.42 13.86
N ARG A 612 19.71 -6.57 13.34
CA ARG A 612 20.37 -7.88 13.17
C ARG A 612 20.90 -8.43 14.50
N THR A 613 21.16 -7.57 15.48
CA THR A 613 21.56 -8.02 16.83
C THR A 613 20.39 -8.64 17.58
N MET A 614 19.18 -8.11 17.37
CA MET A 614 17.95 -8.57 18.01
C MET A 614 17.22 -9.64 17.20
N SER A 615 17.50 -9.75 15.90
CA SER A 615 16.92 -10.74 14.99
C SER A 615 17.95 -11.10 13.91
N PRO A 616 18.81 -12.11 14.16
CA PRO A 616 19.85 -12.54 13.21
C PRO A 616 19.27 -12.81 11.82
N GLY A 617 19.86 -12.18 10.80
CA GLY A 617 19.37 -12.27 9.41
C GLY A 617 18.25 -11.29 9.04
N SER A 618 17.84 -10.38 9.94
CA SER A 618 16.83 -9.35 9.64
C SER A 618 17.20 -8.53 8.40
N LEU A 619 16.21 -8.30 7.54
CA LEU A 619 16.30 -7.41 6.37
C LEU A 619 15.77 -6.00 6.66
N MET A 620 15.45 -5.69 7.92
CA MET A 620 15.06 -4.35 8.33
C MET A 620 16.30 -3.42 8.36
N PRO A 621 16.22 -2.19 7.81
CA PRO A 621 17.30 -1.22 7.96
C PRO A 621 17.33 -0.66 9.40
N PRO A 622 18.49 -0.16 9.87
CA PRO A 622 18.57 0.57 11.14
C PRO A 622 17.97 1.98 11.01
N TYR A 623 17.55 2.54 12.14
CA TYR A 623 16.94 3.88 12.26
C TYR A 623 17.72 4.76 13.26
N PRO A 624 19.03 5.03 13.02
CA PRO A 624 19.90 5.69 13.98
C PRO A 624 19.49 7.13 14.33
N TRP A 625 18.82 7.85 13.42
CA TRP A 625 18.36 9.22 13.68
C TRP A 625 17.33 9.28 14.80
N LEU A 626 16.50 8.24 14.98
CA LEU A 626 15.53 8.20 16.09
C LEU A 626 16.21 8.23 17.47
N LEU A 627 17.47 7.80 17.54
CA LEU A 627 18.25 7.79 18.77
C LEU A 627 18.97 9.12 19.01
N THR A 628 19.18 9.93 17.96
CA THR A 628 19.90 11.21 18.07
C THR A 628 18.96 12.40 18.10
N ASP A 629 17.86 12.33 17.37
CA ASP A 629 16.94 13.44 17.13
C ASP A 629 16.02 13.65 18.33
N ASP A 630 15.76 14.92 18.63
CA ASP A 630 14.84 15.32 19.70
C ASP A 630 13.42 15.38 19.16
N LEU A 631 12.45 14.96 19.99
CA LEU A 631 11.06 14.80 19.60
C LEU A 631 10.38 16.11 19.14
N GLY A 632 10.73 17.24 19.74
CA GLY A 632 10.15 18.53 19.37
C GLY A 632 8.62 18.60 19.52
N ALA A 633 8.06 18.17 20.66
CA ALA A 633 6.61 18.05 20.90
C ALA A 633 5.84 19.37 21.13
N SER A 634 6.25 20.46 20.47
CA SER A 634 5.68 21.81 20.68
C SER A 634 4.19 21.92 20.30
N ASP A 635 3.69 21.06 19.40
CA ASP A 635 2.31 21.04 18.95
C ASP A 635 1.40 20.11 19.78
N ILE A 636 1.90 19.45 20.85
CA ILE A 636 1.16 18.39 21.54
C ILE A 636 -0.19 18.85 22.08
N ARG A 637 -0.26 20.07 22.64
CA ARG A 637 -1.51 20.68 23.12
C ARG A 637 -2.54 20.78 22.00
N LYS A 638 -2.09 21.19 20.80
CA LYS A 638 -2.93 21.31 19.61
C LYS A 638 -3.34 19.95 19.08
N LYS A 639 -2.45 18.95 19.09
CA LYS A 639 -2.78 17.56 18.71
C LYS A 639 -3.90 17.00 19.59
N ILE A 640 -3.80 17.15 20.92
CA ILE A 640 -4.84 16.72 21.86
C ILE A 640 -6.15 17.46 21.61
N SER A 641 -6.11 18.79 21.41
CA SER A 641 -7.31 19.58 21.08
C SER A 641 -7.98 19.15 19.77
N VAL A 642 -7.19 18.85 18.72
CA VAL A 642 -7.70 18.31 17.45
C VAL A 642 -8.31 16.93 17.66
N MET A 643 -7.65 16.03 18.39
CA MET A 643 -8.17 14.69 18.67
C MET A 643 -9.48 14.75 19.49
N ARG A 644 -9.59 15.66 20.46
CA ARG A 644 -10.87 15.95 21.16
C ARG A 644 -11.95 16.42 20.19
N THR A 645 -11.61 17.31 19.25
CA THR A 645 -12.53 17.78 18.20
C THR A 645 -13.00 16.63 17.28
N LEU A 646 -12.13 15.67 17.00
CA LEU A 646 -12.42 14.44 16.26
C LEU A 646 -13.26 13.43 17.05
N GLY A 647 -13.56 13.70 18.33
CA GLY A 647 -14.40 12.85 19.18
C GLY A 647 -13.62 11.84 20.05
N VAL A 648 -12.29 11.97 20.14
CA VAL A 648 -11.49 11.15 21.07
C VAL A 648 -11.72 11.66 22.51
N PRO A 649 -12.13 10.78 23.45
CA PRO A 649 -12.63 11.18 24.76
C PRO A 649 -11.51 11.47 25.76
N TYR A 650 -10.65 12.44 25.47
CA TYR A 650 -9.79 13.04 26.49
C TYR A 650 -10.64 13.93 27.42
N GLU A 651 -10.19 14.07 28.67
CA GLU A 651 -10.84 14.96 29.65
C GLU A 651 -10.85 16.41 29.15
N ASP A 652 -11.84 17.18 29.61
CA ASP A 652 -11.95 18.59 29.24
C ASP A 652 -10.76 19.39 29.81
N GLY A 653 -10.00 20.04 28.93
CA GLY A 653 -8.79 20.78 29.29
C GLY A 653 -7.53 19.91 29.37
N TYR A 654 -7.57 18.64 28.95
CA TYR A 654 -6.42 17.74 28.99
C TYR A 654 -5.18 18.27 28.22
N GLU A 655 -5.38 19.14 27.22
CA GLU A 655 -4.30 19.85 26.53
C GLU A 655 -3.38 20.66 27.46
N ASP A 656 -3.84 21.06 28.65
CA ASP A 656 -3.02 21.79 29.63
C ASP A 656 -2.11 20.86 30.44
N GLN A 657 -2.47 19.60 30.57
CA GLN A 657 -1.73 18.56 31.30
C GLN A 657 -0.86 17.70 30.35
N ALA A 658 -1.16 17.70 29.05
CA ALA A 658 -0.58 16.81 28.06
C ALA A 658 0.97 16.79 28.06
N GLU A 659 1.61 17.95 28.20
CA GLU A 659 3.07 18.05 28.23
C GLU A 659 3.68 17.43 29.49
N ALA A 660 3.03 17.61 30.63
CA ALA A 660 3.48 17.01 31.89
C ALA A 660 3.36 15.47 31.86
N ASP A 661 2.26 14.94 31.32
CA ASP A 661 2.06 13.49 31.16
C ASP A 661 3.03 12.88 30.15
N LEU A 662 3.30 13.59 29.05
CA LEU A 662 4.32 13.22 28.06
C LEU A 662 5.68 13.05 28.75
N ASN A 663 6.11 14.07 29.49
CA ASN A 663 7.40 14.10 30.16
C ASN A 663 7.51 13.02 31.26
N ALA A 664 6.43 12.77 32.01
CA ALA A 664 6.40 11.74 33.05
C ALA A 664 6.55 10.32 32.46
N GLN A 665 5.84 10.02 31.37
CA GLN A 665 5.97 8.73 30.70
C GLN A 665 7.34 8.57 30.05
N ALA A 666 7.88 9.64 29.44
CA ALA A 666 9.20 9.63 28.82
C ALA A 666 10.31 9.36 29.85
N ALA A 667 10.25 10.00 31.03
CA ALA A 667 11.18 9.76 32.12
C ALA A 667 11.14 8.30 32.62
N THR A 668 9.95 7.69 32.62
CA THR A 668 9.78 6.27 33.00
C THR A 668 10.50 5.34 32.02
N ILE A 669 10.30 5.54 30.72
CA ILE A 669 10.96 4.74 29.68
C ILE A 669 12.48 4.97 29.71
N GLN A 670 12.92 6.21 29.88
CA GLN A 670 14.34 6.55 30.04
C GLN A 670 14.96 5.80 31.24
N ALA A 671 14.28 5.77 32.39
CA ALA A 671 14.76 5.05 33.57
C ALA A 671 14.87 3.53 33.34
N ASN A 672 13.92 2.94 32.61
CA ASN A 672 13.96 1.52 32.21
C ASN A 672 15.16 1.22 31.31
N LEU A 673 15.42 2.10 30.33
CA LEU A 673 16.58 1.99 29.43
C LEU A 673 17.89 2.11 30.20
N LYS A 674 17.99 3.07 31.13
CA LYS A 674 19.16 3.24 31.99
C LYS A 674 19.43 2.02 32.86
N THR A 675 18.39 1.41 33.43
CA THR A 675 18.49 0.15 34.20
C THR A 675 19.04 -1.00 33.34
N SER A 676 18.83 -0.94 32.02
CA SER A 676 19.34 -1.91 31.05
C SER A 676 20.73 -1.53 30.49
N GLY A 677 21.39 -0.50 31.04
CA GLY A 677 22.71 -0.03 30.62
C GLY A 677 22.70 0.89 29.39
N ILE A 678 21.54 1.42 28.97
CA ILE A 678 21.40 2.31 27.82
C ILE A 678 21.23 3.75 28.33
N GLU A 679 22.21 4.59 28.08
CA GLU A 679 22.13 6.03 28.37
C GLU A 679 21.49 6.75 27.17
N THR A 680 20.30 7.31 27.37
CA THR A 680 19.55 8.10 26.37
C THR A 680 18.81 9.25 27.04
N GLY A 681 18.53 10.32 26.31
CA GLY A 681 17.63 11.40 26.75
C GLY A 681 16.17 10.96 26.74
N ALA A 682 15.35 11.54 27.62
CA ALA A 682 13.89 11.32 27.63
C ALA A 682 13.21 12.02 26.43
N GLU A 683 13.83 13.08 25.93
CA GLU A 683 13.39 13.90 24.80
C GLU A 683 13.62 13.25 23.43
N LYS A 684 14.27 12.08 23.36
CA LYS A 684 14.62 11.44 22.09
C LYS A 684 13.41 10.77 21.42
N GLU A 685 13.36 10.83 20.09
CA GLU A 685 12.28 10.24 19.31
C GLU A 685 12.07 8.74 19.56
N ILE A 686 13.15 8.00 19.78
CA ILE A 686 13.11 6.57 20.11
C ILE A 686 12.29 6.30 21.38
N VAL A 687 12.29 7.21 22.36
CA VAL A 687 11.51 7.06 23.60
C VAL A 687 10.01 7.14 23.30
N ALA A 688 9.60 8.07 22.44
CA ALA A 688 8.21 8.19 22.01
C ALA A 688 7.77 6.96 21.20
N LEU A 689 8.59 6.51 20.25
CA LEU A 689 8.31 5.31 19.46
C LEU A 689 8.17 4.06 20.35
N ILE A 690 9.04 3.91 21.35
CA ILE A 690 8.95 2.82 22.34
C ILE A 690 7.61 2.89 23.09
N ALA A 691 7.19 4.09 23.54
CA ALA A 691 5.91 4.27 24.22
C ALA A 691 4.75 3.73 23.36
N TYR A 692 4.69 4.12 22.09
CA TYR A 692 3.68 3.64 21.16
C TYR A 692 3.75 2.12 20.91
N LEU A 693 4.93 1.56 20.67
CA LEU A 693 5.08 0.11 20.47
C LEU A 693 4.67 -0.69 21.72
N GLN A 694 5.01 -0.19 22.91
CA GLN A 694 4.63 -0.81 24.18
C GLN A 694 3.13 -0.77 24.46
N ARG A 695 2.42 0.17 23.83
CA ARG A 695 0.98 0.35 23.96
C ARG A 695 0.17 -0.66 23.13
N LEU A 696 0.68 -1.10 21.99
CA LEU A 696 -0.05 -1.92 21.02
C LEU A 696 -0.56 -3.26 21.61
N GLY A 697 -1.88 -3.43 21.62
CA GLY A 697 -2.55 -4.68 22.03
C GLY A 697 -2.61 -4.93 23.54
N THR A 698 -2.33 -3.93 24.37
CA THR A 698 -2.34 -4.06 25.84
C THR A 698 -3.73 -3.91 26.46
N ASP A 699 -4.62 -3.11 25.88
CA ASP A 699 -5.95 -2.82 26.44
C ASP A 699 -6.85 -4.05 26.60
N ILE A 700 -6.69 -5.02 25.71
CA ILE A 700 -7.48 -6.26 25.73
C ILE A 700 -6.95 -7.28 26.73
N LYS A 701 -5.81 -7.00 27.39
CA LYS A 701 -5.25 -7.82 28.47
C LYS A 701 -5.81 -7.41 29.83
N VAL A 702 -6.36 -6.20 29.96
CA VAL A 702 -6.92 -5.66 31.20
C VAL A 702 -8.21 -6.41 31.55
N GLY A 703 -8.25 -7.06 32.72
CA GLY A 703 -9.40 -7.84 33.18
C GLY A 703 -9.40 -9.32 32.77
N ARG A 704 -8.39 -9.80 32.05
CA ARG A 704 -8.01 -11.21 32.19
C ARG A 704 -7.35 -11.34 33.54
N GLU A 705 -8.09 -11.88 34.52
CA GLU A 705 -7.42 -12.64 35.58
C GLU A 705 -6.54 -13.64 34.84
N VAL A 706 -5.23 -13.38 34.83
CA VAL A 706 -4.30 -14.50 34.91
C VAL A 706 -4.80 -15.20 36.16
N GLU A 707 -5.35 -16.41 36.03
CA GLU A 707 -5.58 -17.27 37.19
C GLU A 707 -4.22 -17.42 37.86
N THR A 708 -3.91 -16.50 38.76
CA THR A 708 -2.86 -16.66 39.74
C THR A 708 -3.41 -17.73 40.65
N VAL A 709 -3.14 -18.98 40.29
CA VAL A 709 -3.25 -20.07 41.24
C VAL A 709 -2.28 -19.69 42.36
N ASP A 710 -2.87 -19.26 43.48
CA ASP A 710 -2.15 -18.98 44.71
C ASP A 710 -1.50 -20.29 45.18
N LEU A 711 -0.20 -20.40 44.94
CA LEU A 711 0.65 -21.46 45.43
C LEU A 711 1.73 -20.76 46.25
N GLY A 712 1.61 -20.91 47.57
CA GLY A 712 2.33 -20.11 48.57
C GLY A 712 3.85 -20.15 48.48
N ASP A 713 4.45 -19.28 49.29
CA ASP A 713 5.89 -19.04 49.39
C ASP A 713 6.71 -20.33 49.59
N MET A 714 7.33 -20.84 48.53
CA MET A 714 8.46 -21.77 48.63
C MET A 714 9.78 -21.01 48.39
N PRO A 715 10.73 -21.03 49.34
CA PRO A 715 12.05 -20.44 49.13
C PRO A 715 12.87 -21.25 48.11
N ALA A 716 13.69 -20.55 47.33
CA ALA A 716 14.44 -21.05 46.17
C ALA A 716 15.65 -21.97 46.49
N THR A 717 15.51 -22.91 47.42
CA THR A 717 16.63 -23.79 47.84
C THR A 717 16.39 -25.29 47.66
N ASP A 718 15.21 -25.74 47.19
CA ASP A 718 14.93 -27.15 46.87
C ASP A 718 14.32 -27.28 45.45
N VAL A 719 15.10 -26.96 44.41
CA VAL A 719 14.66 -27.10 43.01
C VAL A 719 15.31 -28.34 42.40
N SER A 720 14.52 -29.41 42.22
CA SER A 720 14.93 -30.63 41.50
C SER A 720 14.29 -30.70 40.11
N ALA A 721 15.03 -31.15 39.11
CA ALA A 721 14.52 -31.30 37.74
C ALA A 721 13.35 -32.30 37.70
N LEU A 722 12.29 -31.93 36.98
CA LEU A 722 11.14 -32.79 36.71
C LEU A 722 11.51 -33.76 35.59
N THR A 723 11.14 -35.03 35.75
CA THR A 723 11.47 -36.09 34.78
C THR A 723 10.24 -36.81 34.23
N ASP A 724 9.05 -36.50 34.74
CA ASP A 724 7.82 -37.09 34.23
C ASP A 724 7.43 -36.50 32.87
N GLU A 725 6.88 -37.35 32.01
CA GLU A 725 6.56 -37.03 30.62
C GLU A 725 5.63 -35.82 30.49
N LYS A 726 4.64 -35.69 31.38
CA LYS A 726 3.67 -34.60 31.34
C LYS A 726 4.30 -33.25 31.64
N SER A 727 5.17 -33.18 32.65
CA SER A 727 5.90 -31.95 32.98
C SER A 727 6.89 -31.56 31.89
N LEU A 728 7.56 -32.54 31.27
CA LEU A 728 8.48 -32.29 30.15
C LEU A 728 7.73 -31.83 28.89
N GLU A 729 6.55 -32.38 28.63
CA GLU A 729 5.67 -31.94 27.53
C GLU A 729 5.15 -30.50 27.77
N SER A 730 4.69 -30.19 28.99
CA SER A 730 4.35 -28.81 29.38
C SER A 730 5.54 -27.85 29.24
N GLY A 731 6.71 -28.26 29.69
CA GLY A 731 7.96 -27.50 29.55
C GLY A 731 8.34 -27.25 28.09
N LYS A 732 8.15 -28.24 27.22
CA LYS A 732 8.34 -28.12 25.78
C LYS A 732 7.35 -27.15 25.15
N ASP A 733 6.07 -27.18 25.55
CA ASP A 733 5.07 -26.23 25.07
C ASP A 733 5.40 -24.79 25.48
N ILE A 734 5.85 -24.60 26.72
CA ILE A 734 6.34 -23.29 27.20
C ILE A 734 7.56 -22.86 26.38
N TRP A 735 8.51 -23.76 26.12
CA TRP A 735 9.69 -23.49 25.31
C TRP A 735 9.32 -23.02 23.90
N VAL A 736 8.46 -23.78 23.21
CA VAL A 736 7.98 -23.47 21.86
C VAL A 736 7.29 -22.11 21.80
N LYS A 737 6.50 -21.80 22.83
CA LYS A 737 5.74 -20.55 22.89
C LYS A 737 6.60 -19.32 23.20
N ASN A 738 7.62 -19.48 24.06
CA ASN A 738 8.28 -18.35 24.73
C ASN A 738 9.78 -18.25 24.45
N CYS A 739 10.48 -19.38 24.35
CA CYS A 739 11.95 -19.43 24.35
C CYS A 739 12.54 -19.66 22.95
N VAL A 740 11.81 -20.34 22.07
CA VAL A 740 12.26 -20.74 20.73
C VAL A 740 12.75 -19.57 19.87
N VAL A 741 12.12 -18.40 19.99
CA VAL A 741 12.50 -17.24 19.19
C VAL A 741 13.96 -16.84 19.42
N CYS A 742 14.46 -17.03 20.64
CA CYS A 742 15.85 -16.69 20.98
C CYS A 742 16.79 -17.89 20.92
N HIS A 743 16.32 -19.09 21.27
CA HIS A 743 17.18 -20.26 21.48
C HIS A 743 17.01 -21.39 20.46
N GLY A 744 16.14 -21.22 19.47
CA GLY A 744 15.85 -22.26 18.47
C GLY A 744 14.90 -23.35 18.97
N ASP A 745 14.23 -24.02 18.04
CA ASP A 745 13.25 -25.09 18.30
C ASP A 745 13.86 -26.32 18.98
N GLN A 746 15.13 -26.62 18.71
CA GLN A 746 15.88 -27.74 19.27
C GLN A 746 16.96 -27.31 20.28
N GLY A 747 16.91 -26.05 20.76
CA GLY A 747 17.91 -25.52 21.69
C GLY A 747 19.24 -25.14 21.04
N GLN A 748 19.36 -25.19 19.72
CA GLN A 748 20.58 -24.93 18.96
C GLN A 748 21.14 -23.50 19.13
N GLY A 749 20.35 -22.59 19.72
CA GLY A 749 20.70 -21.20 19.94
C GLY A 749 20.36 -20.27 18.78
N GLY A 750 20.64 -18.99 18.98
CA GLY A 750 20.40 -17.92 18.02
C GLY A 750 20.77 -16.56 18.62
N ILE A 751 19.75 -15.79 19.01
CA ILE A 751 19.95 -14.59 19.84
C ILE A 751 20.51 -15.01 21.20
N GLY A 752 19.88 -16.02 21.82
CA GLY A 752 20.34 -16.65 23.05
C GLY A 752 21.40 -17.73 22.79
N PRO A 753 22.10 -18.19 23.84
CA PRO A 753 23.12 -19.24 23.74
C PRO A 753 22.56 -20.59 23.31
N ASN A 754 23.46 -21.44 22.82
CA ASN A 754 23.21 -22.87 22.58
C ASN A 754 22.92 -23.58 23.90
N MET A 755 21.85 -24.37 23.94
CA MET A 755 21.42 -25.15 25.10
C MET A 755 21.73 -26.64 24.95
N THR A 756 22.34 -27.06 23.84
CA THR A 756 22.63 -28.47 23.55
C THR A 756 24.06 -28.88 23.86
N ASP A 757 24.95 -27.94 24.13
CA ASP A 757 26.33 -28.22 24.50
C ASP A 757 26.57 -28.14 26.03
N ASN A 758 27.84 -28.27 26.42
CA ASN A 758 28.27 -28.25 27.82
C ASN A 758 28.75 -26.87 28.27
N TYR A 759 28.51 -25.81 27.50
CA TYR A 759 28.98 -24.46 27.79
C TYR A 759 27.84 -23.58 28.32
N TRP A 760 28.08 -22.94 29.46
CA TRP A 760 27.07 -22.11 30.12
C TRP A 760 27.61 -20.72 30.42
N ILE A 761 26.85 -19.69 30.03
CA ILE A 761 27.18 -18.28 30.30
C ILE A 761 26.80 -17.91 31.74
N ASN A 762 25.65 -18.40 32.20
CA ASN A 762 25.07 -18.07 33.50
C ASN A 762 24.77 -19.37 34.26
N GLY A 763 25.65 -19.77 35.16
CA GLY A 763 25.55 -21.02 35.92
C GLY A 763 26.36 -22.16 35.32
N ASP A 764 26.07 -23.39 35.74
CA ASP A 764 26.81 -24.61 35.43
C ASP A 764 25.98 -25.64 34.63
N GLY A 765 24.80 -25.24 34.16
CA GLY A 765 23.87 -26.14 33.48
C GLY A 765 23.08 -27.07 34.40
N SER A 766 23.09 -26.85 35.71
CA SER A 766 22.15 -27.50 36.63
C SER A 766 20.78 -26.80 36.63
N ILE A 767 19.75 -27.46 37.14
CA ILE A 767 18.37 -26.96 37.10
C ILE A 767 18.21 -25.61 37.81
N ALA A 768 18.87 -25.41 38.96
CA ALA A 768 18.66 -24.22 39.78
C ALA A 768 19.13 -22.92 39.09
N PRO A 769 20.34 -22.84 38.51
CA PRO A 769 20.74 -21.71 37.67
C PRO A 769 19.88 -21.51 36.43
N ILE A 770 19.45 -22.58 35.76
CA ILE A 770 18.56 -22.48 34.58
C ILE A 770 17.24 -21.82 34.98
N VAL A 771 16.59 -22.33 36.03
CA VAL A 771 15.33 -21.78 36.54
C VAL A 771 15.53 -20.34 37.02
N HIS A 772 16.67 -20.03 37.65
CA HIS A 772 17.01 -18.66 38.05
C HIS A 772 17.12 -17.71 36.85
N VAL A 773 17.79 -18.13 35.77
CA VAL A 773 17.93 -17.33 34.54
C VAL A 773 16.59 -17.18 33.83
N VAL A 774 15.75 -18.21 33.80
CA VAL A 774 14.37 -18.09 33.28
C VAL A 774 13.58 -17.10 34.13
N ARG A 775 13.66 -17.22 35.45
CA ARG A 775 12.93 -16.37 36.40
C ARG A 775 13.31 -14.90 36.31
N GLU A 776 14.60 -14.61 36.34
CA GLU A 776 15.14 -13.25 36.40
C GLU A 776 15.44 -12.66 35.01
N GLY A 777 15.51 -13.50 33.98
CA GLY A 777 15.89 -13.09 32.64
C GLY A 777 17.34 -12.64 32.54
N VAL A 778 17.69 -12.07 31.37
CA VAL A 778 18.96 -11.36 31.15
C VAL A 778 18.63 -10.04 30.45
N PRO A 779 18.07 -9.04 31.17
CA PRO A 779 17.50 -7.83 30.55
C PRO A 779 18.50 -7.05 29.70
N ALA A 780 19.77 -6.99 30.12
CA ALA A 780 20.86 -6.36 29.37
C ALA A 780 21.13 -7.01 28.00
N LYS A 781 20.66 -8.25 27.78
CA LYS A 781 20.75 -8.99 26.51
C LYS A 781 19.38 -9.19 25.88
N GLY A 782 18.34 -8.51 26.36
CA GLY A 782 16.99 -8.53 25.80
C GLY A 782 16.11 -9.70 26.27
N MET A 783 16.58 -10.60 27.13
CA MET A 783 15.75 -11.66 27.72
C MET A 783 14.99 -11.11 28.92
N ILE A 784 13.65 -11.13 28.84
CA ILE A 784 12.78 -10.67 29.94
C ILE A 784 12.84 -11.62 31.14
N PRO A 785 12.59 -11.12 32.37
CA PRO A 785 12.27 -11.97 33.51
C PRO A 785 10.95 -12.69 33.26
N TRP A 786 10.94 -14.03 33.24
CA TRP A 786 9.71 -14.78 32.98
C TRP A 786 8.80 -14.92 34.20
N LYS A 787 9.27 -14.56 35.40
CA LYS A 787 8.45 -14.58 36.63
C LYS A 787 7.19 -13.71 36.58
N THR A 788 7.12 -12.77 35.63
CA THR A 788 5.95 -11.92 35.40
C THR A 788 4.90 -12.57 34.49
N THR A 789 5.20 -13.74 33.94
CA THR A 789 4.37 -14.41 32.90
C THR A 789 4.22 -15.90 33.14
N LEU A 790 5.22 -16.54 33.74
CA LEU A 790 5.24 -17.94 34.15
C LEU A 790 5.25 -18.02 35.67
N ASN A 791 4.46 -18.95 36.22
CA ASN A 791 4.56 -19.29 37.64
C ASN A 791 5.80 -20.17 37.92
N GLU A 792 6.13 -20.37 39.20
CA GLU A 792 7.31 -21.14 39.60
C GLU A 792 7.32 -22.57 39.03
N GLN A 793 6.15 -23.24 38.99
CA GLN A 793 6.01 -24.58 38.42
C GLN A 793 6.30 -24.61 36.92
N GLN A 794 5.78 -23.64 36.15
CA GLN A 794 6.02 -23.53 34.72
C GLN A 794 7.48 -23.20 34.41
N MET A 795 8.13 -22.38 35.23
CA MET A 795 9.57 -22.11 35.12
C MET A 795 10.40 -23.37 35.39
N LEU A 796 9.97 -24.19 36.36
CA LEU A 796 10.59 -25.48 36.63
C LEU A 796 10.37 -26.49 35.49
N GLU A 797 9.17 -26.54 34.90
CA GLU A 797 8.84 -27.39 33.74
C GLU A 797 9.71 -27.04 32.54
N VAL A 798 9.79 -25.77 32.15
CA VAL A 798 10.64 -25.35 31.02
C VAL A 798 12.12 -25.51 31.34
N GLY A 799 12.55 -25.24 32.58
CA GLY A 799 13.92 -25.48 33.02
C GLY A 799 14.31 -26.96 32.94
N SER A 800 13.38 -27.85 33.28
CA SER A 800 13.58 -29.30 33.20
C SER A 800 13.60 -29.79 31.76
N PHE A 801 12.76 -29.23 30.89
CA PHE A 801 12.83 -29.48 29.45
C PHE A 801 14.18 -29.05 28.86
N ILE A 802 14.71 -27.89 29.23
CA ILE A 802 16.02 -27.40 28.75
C ILE A 802 17.13 -28.40 29.05
N LEU A 803 17.12 -29.04 30.23
CA LEU A 803 18.10 -30.08 30.57
C LEU A 803 18.05 -31.28 29.63
N THR A 804 16.89 -31.60 29.06
CA THR A 804 16.75 -32.70 28.08
C THR A 804 17.41 -32.39 26.74
N LEU A 805 17.70 -31.10 26.47
CA LEU A 805 18.39 -30.67 25.25
C LEU A 805 19.91 -30.85 25.34
N LYS A 806 20.48 -30.90 26.54
CA LYS A 806 21.94 -31.07 26.75
C LYS A 806 22.42 -32.39 26.11
N GLY A 807 23.46 -32.30 25.28
CA GLY A 807 24.02 -33.43 24.53
C GLY A 807 23.31 -33.79 23.24
N THR A 808 22.24 -33.07 22.86
CA THR A 808 21.62 -33.23 21.54
C THR A 808 22.44 -32.56 20.44
N ASN A 809 22.29 -33.01 19.19
CA ASN A 809 23.06 -32.51 18.05
C ASN A 809 22.13 -31.95 16.95
N PRO A 810 21.53 -30.78 17.18
CA PRO A 810 20.65 -30.15 16.19
C PRO A 810 21.45 -29.64 14.98
N PRO A 811 20.83 -29.48 13.80
CA PRO A 811 21.50 -28.92 12.63
C PRO A 811 21.89 -27.44 12.87
N ASN A 812 23.15 -27.12 12.60
CA ASN A 812 23.74 -25.77 12.72
C ASN A 812 23.69 -25.17 14.14
N PRO A 813 24.25 -25.82 15.18
CA PRO A 813 24.28 -25.26 16.51
C PRO A 813 25.15 -24.00 16.55
N LYS A 814 24.73 -23.01 17.33
CA LYS A 814 25.54 -21.83 17.63
C LYS A 814 26.84 -22.27 18.29
N ALA A 815 27.95 -21.59 17.98
CA ALA A 815 29.24 -21.91 18.58
C ALA A 815 29.16 -21.83 20.12
N PRO A 816 29.91 -22.65 20.87
CA PRO A 816 29.81 -22.67 22.32
C PRO A 816 30.15 -21.33 22.96
N GLU A 817 29.34 -20.91 23.93
CA GLU A 817 29.45 -19.62 24.61
C GLU A 817 29.43 -19.82 26.14
N GLY A 818 30.41 -19.24 26.84
CA GLY A 818 30.53 -19.34 28.30
C GLY A 818 31.61 -20.33 28.74
N MET A 819 31.44 -20.89 29.93
CA MET A 819 32.40 -21.81 30.56
C MET A 819 31.98 -23.26 30.30
N LEU A 820 32.96 -24.13 30.03
CA LEU A 820 32.72 -25.57 29.90
C LEU A 820 32.43 -26.18 31.27
N HIS A 821 31.33 -26.91 31.38
CA HIS A 821 30.92 -27.66 32.56
C HIS A 821 30.64 -29.12 32.17
N GLU A 822 31.42 -30.04 32.73
CA GLU A 822 31.32 -31.48 32.47
C GLU A 822 30.03 -32.09 33.04
#